data_AF-A0A3E0J4K2-F1
#
_entry.id   AF-A0A3E0J4K2-F1
#
_cell.length_a   1.000
_cell.length_b   1.000
_cell.length_c   1.000
_cell.angle_alpha   90.00
_cell.angle_beta   90.00
_cell.angle_gamma   90.00
#
_symmetry.space_group_name_H-M   'P 1'
#
loop_
_entity.id
_entity.type
_entity.pdbx_description
1 polymer ?
#
loop_
_entity_poly.entity_id
_entity_poly.type
_entity_poly.pdbx_seq_one_letter_code
_entity_poly.pdbx_strand_id
1 'polypeptide(L)'
;MKSVIAKKQVLILLSICFFISTMLVSTFVWNLGYAMWSTLKTFPEFSKPIEIKASFLTDFHMQEQPLYYGIAALIGLVGIANMIYKLRSNFKPVGTDEKGSQRFATRKEIQQQYRAIPDRKQPYKGKGGPVLSRKGDKAFIDPSPVNNLIIGTTRSGKGQTYVIPTIDAYSRAEYQPSLVINDPKGELFASSRETLERRGYEVEVLNLMNPMQSMSFNLLELVKQSYKDGDYSTAQTLCETITHMLYHNPNAKEPMWDDSAKSLVNAMILAVTEKSITEGMEEKITMYTVANMLSELGTRNEMDEDGQEYNALDQFFQELPQSHVAKGQYATSNFSKGNTRSSIFTTAMNGLTKFTMSETAKMTAKNSLDLKRVGFGQSIKGRGHAFSKVKVSFPDGSTEINQAGESGTWTINFKTSLGAGDHLIVSQESTPASSEDEEVQKDRSTIRIDKVDEETGKIYFSYSSASSTMEVKEITYSTKPIAVFMVTPDYDTSTHAIPSIFVSQLYYVLSKNAAIAKGQKCLREVVFMLDEFGNMPAIADMENKITVCLGRNIRFHLVVQSYAQLKDLYGEDGQATIRGNCGNEIYILSADYDSASYFSSKLGKKTLNTETRSGSTFSLDKSKTESTEGRDLLTANELQELEEGDTVVRRVLLRRDKKGRKIRAFPIYNTGKYSMKYAHTYLSSEFRPGRSITEEEISTPHRHVHPADLVIDFQTGYSNKAQTDEPVEDVENHSQNGPFSDSEQSMEWWRKEKVGEFFDKSTFSLIHQQIAPHLEHSEEEMNDEPMEAFLYNLKLLGDHQEINRQVYSHIRKQIDKLIEEQETPVEQG
;
A
#
# COMPACT_ATOMS: atom_id res chain seq x y z
N MET A 1 -13.20 50.30 -22.01
CA MET A 1 -12.75 51.30 -23.00
C MET A 1 -11.30 51.76 -22.74
N LYS A 2 -10.93 52.15 -21.52
CA LYS A 2 -9.60 52.72 -21.18
C LYS A 2 -8.40 51.74 -21.27
N SER A 3 -8.56 50.47 -20.88
CA SER A 3 -7.50 49.44 -21.04
C SER A 3 -7.21 49.06 -22.51
N VAL A 4 -8.15 49.34 -23.41
CA VAL A 4 -7.99 49.11 -24.86
C VAL A 4 -7.07 50.17 -25.46
N ILE A 5 -7.16 51.42 -24.97
CA ILE A 5 -6.35 52.56 -25.44
C ILE A 5 -4.86 52.37 -25.09
N ALA A 6 -4.56 51.70 -23.97
CA ALA A 6 -3.18 51.40 -23.55
C ALA A 6 -2.56 50.16 -24.24
N LYS A 7 -3.32 49.41 -25.07
CA LYS A 7 -2.77 48.27 -25.83
C LYS A 7 -1.77 48.76 -26.87
N LYS A 8 -0.69 47.99 -27.08
CA LYS A 8 0.38 48.31 -28.04
C LYS A 8 -0.16 48.62 -29.45
N GLN A 9 -1.15 47.86 -29.93
CA GLN A 9 -1.76 48.05 -31.25
C GLN A 9 -2.50 49.39 -31.39
N VAL A 10 -3.19 49.85 -30.34
CA VAL A 10 -3.96 51.10 -30.35
C VAL A 10 -3.04 52.30 -30.18
N LEU A 11 -2.02 52.20 -29.31
CA LEU A 11 -1.01 53.24 -29.16
C LEU A 11 -0.22 53.49 -30.45
N ILE A 12 0.09 52.45 -31.23
CA ILE A 12 0.75 52.59 -32.53
C ILE A 12 -0.14 53.40 -33.49
N LEU A 13 -1.42 53.05 -33.60
CA LEU A 13 -2.36 53.76 -34.47
C LEU A 13 -2.52 55.23 -34.06
N LEU A 14 -2.71 55.50 -32.76
CA LEU A 14 -2.82 56.86 -32.24
C LEU A 14 -1.54 57.68 -32.45
N SER A 15 -0.37 57.05 -32.31
CA SER A 15 0.92 57.71 -32.54
C SER A 15 1.11 58.09 -34.00
N ILE A 16 0.69 57.23 -34.94
CA ILE A 16 0.70 57.52 -36.37
C ILE A 16 -0.23 58.71 -36.69
N CYS A 17 -1.47 58.68 -36.19
CA CYS A 17 -2.42 59.78 -36.40
C CYS A 17 -1.90 61.11 -35.81
N PHE A 18 -1.33 61.07 -34.60
CA PHE A 18 -0.75 62.24 -33.97
C PHE A 18 0.45 62.79 -34.77
N PHE A 19 1.32 61.92 -35.28
CA PHE A 19 2.44 62.32 -36.11
C PHE A 19 1.98 63.00 -37.41
N ILE A 20 1.03 62.38 -38.12
CA ILE A 20 0.45 62.93 -39.35
C ILE A 20 -0.20 64.29 -39.08
N SER A 21 -1.01 64.40 -38.01
CA SER A 21 -1.63 65.67 -37.63
C SER A 21 -0.60 66.75 -37.33
N THR A 22 0.50 66.41 -36.65
CA THR A 22 1.58 67.34 -36.32
C THR A 22 2.27 67.84 -37.59
N MET A 23 2.52 66.95 -38.56
CA MET A 23 3.10 67.31 -39.85
C MET A 23 2.19 68.23 -40.66
N LEU A 24 0.89 67.92 -40.72
CA LEU A 24 -0.09 68.75 -41.44
C LEU A 24 -0.19 70.16 -40.83
N VAL A 25 -0.30 70.25 -39.50
CA VAL A 25 -0.35 71.56 -38.80
C VAL A 25 0.94 72.35 -39.00
N SER A 26 2.11 71.70 -38.92
CA SER A 26 3.38 72.37 -39.17
C SER A 26 3.49 72.88 -40.61
N THR A 27 2.99 72.12 -41.58
CA THR A 27 2.96 72.52 -43.00
C THR A 27 2.05 73.73 -43.20
N PHE A 28 0.89 73.75 -42.54
CA PHE A 28 -0.02 74.89 -42.54
C PHE A 28 0.60 76.15 -41.94
N VAL A 29 1.28 76.02 -40.79
CA VAL A 29 1.98 77.14 -40.14
C VAL A 29 3.09 77.68 -41.03
N TRP A 30 3.85 76.81 -41.69
CA TRP A 30 4.89 77.22 -42.64
C TRP A 30 4.30 77.99 -43.82
N ASN A 31 3.29 77.43 -44.48
CA ASN A 31 2.66 78.02 -45.67
C ASN A 31 1.97 79.36 -45.34
N LEU A 32 1.33 79.45 -44.17
CA LEU A 32 0.76 80.71 -43.68
C LEU A 32 1.85 81.75 -43.39
N GLY A 33 2.93 81.35 -42.70
CA GLY A 33 4.06 82.22 -42.41
C GLY A 33 4.76 82.73 -43.68
N TYR A 34 4.92 81.87 -44.68
CA TYR A 34 5.48 82.24 -45.98
C TYR A 34 4.57 83.22 -46.74
N ALA A 35 3.25 82.97 -46.76
CA ALA A 35 2.27 83.87 -47.35
C ALA A 35 2.30 85.26 -46.68
N MET A 36 2.34 85.29 -45.34
CA MET A 36 2.49 86.54 -44.58
C MET A 36 3.80 87.26 -44.90
N TRP A 37 4.94 86.54 -44.91
CA TRP A 37 6.26 87.10 -45.19
C TRP A 37 6.38 87.66 -46.62
N SER A 38 5.84 86.95 -47.61
CA SER A 38 5.80 87.40 -49.00
C SER A 38 4.96 88.67 -49.18
N THR A 39 3.88 88.81 -48.40
CA THR A 39 3.02 90.00 -48.38
C THR A 39 3.73 91.19 -47.70
N LEU A 40 4.42 90.95 -46.58
CA LEU A 40 5.23 91.95 -45.87
C LEU A 40 6.37 92.51 -46.72
N LYS A 41 6.98 91.71 -47.62
CA LYS A 41 8.01 92.18 -48.56
C LYS A 41 7.49 93.18 -49.62
N THR A 42 6.18 93.32 -49.78
CA THR A 42 5.56 94.28 -50.72
C THR A 42 5.14 95.59 -50.05
N PHE A 43 5.64 95.85 -48.83
CA PHE A 43 5.47 97.13 -48.14
C PHE A 43 6.07 98.30 -48.94
N PRO A 44 5.41 99.47 -49.05
CA PRO A 44 4.23 99.92 -48.31
C PRO A 44 2.87 99.64 -48.98
N GLU A 45 2.84 99.08 -50.20
CA GLU A 45 1.60 98.96 -50.99
C GLU A 45 0.74 97.73 -50.65
N PHE A 46 1.30 96.71 -49.97
CA PHE A 46 0.61 95.47 -49.54
C PHE A 46 -0.36 94.91 -50.61
N SER A 47 0.16 94.66 -51.81
CA SER A 47 -0.66 94.52 -53.01
C SER A 47 -1.46 93.20 -53.15
N LYS A 48 -1.37 92.26 -52.19
CA LYS A 48 -2.12 90.99 -52.23
C LYS A 48 -2.74 90.61 -50.88
N PRO A 49 -4.05 90.34 -50.80
CA PRO A 49 -4.67 89.79 -49.60
C PRO A 49 -4.22 88.34 -49.35
N ILE A 50 -4.05 87.97 -48.08
CA ILE A 50 -3.69 86.60 -47.70
C ILE A 50 -4.94 85.72 -47.86
N GLU A 51 -5.01 84.96 -48.95
CA GLU A 51 -6.03 83.94 -49.14
C GLU A 51 -5.59 82.62 -48.47
N ILE A 52 -6.24 82.25 -47.37
CA ILE A 52 -6.01 80.96 -46.71
C ILE A 52 -6.68 79.86 -47.54
N LYS A 53 -5.89 78.95 -48.11
CA LYS A 53 -6.37 77.83 -48.93
C LYS A 53 -6.23 76.51 -48.19
N ALA A 54 -7.14 75.56 -48.48
CA ALA A 54 -7.06 74.21 -47.92
C ALA A 54 -5.74 73.50 -48.29
N SER A 55 -5.13 73.86 -49.44
CA SER A 55 -3.84 73.34 -49.88
C SER A 55 -2.69 73.65 -48.91
N PHE A 56 -2.84 74.65 -48.03
CA PHE A 56 -1.80 74.98 -47.04
C PHE A 56 -1.49 73.81 -46.09
N LEU A 57 -2.42 72.86 -45.89
CA LEU A 57 -2.17 71.66 -45.09
C LEU A 57 -1.38 70.59 -45.86
N THR A 58 -1.45 70.58 -47.19
CA THR A 58 -0.94 69.48 -48.04
C THR A 58 0.24 69.88 -48.93
N ASP A 59 0.54 71.17 -49.06
CA ASP A 59 1.66 71.67 -49.85
C ASP A 59 2.97 71.58 -49.04
N PHE A 60 3.59 70.40 -49.07
CA PHE A 60 4.82 70.10 -48.32
C PHE A 60 6.08 70.63 -49.01
N HIS A 61 6.87 71.42 -48.27
CA HIS A 61 8.13 72.01 -48.76
C HIS A 61 9.36 71.31 -48.14
N MET A 62 9.32 69.97 -48.03
CA MET A 62 10.32 69.20 -47.28
C MET A 62 11.73 69.25 -47.90
N GLN A 63 11.84 69.32 -49.22
CA GLN A 63 13.14 69.40 -49.92
C GLN A 63 13.79 70.78 -49.79
N GLU A 64 12.97 71.84 -49.74
CA GLU A 64 13.44 73.22 -49.67
C GLU A 64 13.82 73.63 -48.24
N GLN A 65 13.18 73.05 -47.22
CA GLN A 65 13.33 73.44 -45.82
C GLN A 65 13.49 72.23 -44.87
N PRO A 66 14.53 71.41 -45.07
CA PRO A 66 14.69 70.15 -44.33
C PRO A 66 14.86 70.35 -42.82
N LEU A 67 15.47 71.47 -42.38
CA LEU A 67 15.67 71.77 -40.96
C LEU A 67 14.34 72.00 -40.23
N TYR A 68 13.40 72.74 -40.84
CA TYR A 68 12.10 73.06 -40.23
C TYR A 68 11.25 71.80 -40.03
N TYR A 69 11.11 70.99 -41.08
CA TYR A 69 10.38 69.73 -40.99
C TYR A 69 11.10 68.70 -40.09
N GLY A 70 12.43 68.73 -40.02
CA GLY A 70 13.21 67.95 -39.06
C GLY A 70 12.90 68.31 -37.60
N ILE A 71 12.83 69.61 -37.28
CA ILE A 71 12.43 70.11 -35.95
C ILE A 71 10.97 69.75 -35.65
N ALA A 72 10.06 69.93 -36.60
CA ALA A 72 8.66 69.55 -36.43
C ALA A 72 8.49 68.05 -36.18
N ALA A 73 9.28 67.21 -36.86
CA ALA A 73 9.27 65.76 -36.64
C ALA A 73 9.79 65.40 -35.25
N LEU A 74 10.85 66.07 -34.77
CA LEU A 74 11.36 65.91 -33.41
C LEU A 74 10.32 66.29 -32.36
N ILE A 75 9.62 67.42 -32.53
CA ILE A 75 8.52 67.86 -31.65
C ILE A 75 7.39 66.83 -31.65
N GLY A 76 7.02 66.32 -32.83
CA GLY A 76 6.02 65.25 -32.97
C GLY A 76 6.43 63.99 -32.21
N LEU A 77 7.69 63.55 -32.32
CA LEU A 77 8.21 62.37 -31.62
C LEU A 77 8.24 62.57 -30.10
N VAL A 78 8.64 63.74 -29.60
CA VAL A 78 8.60 64.07 -28.17
C VAL A 78 7.15 64.11 -27.66
N GLY A 79 6.23 64.68 -28.44
CA GLY A 79 4.80 64.69 -28.16
C GLY A 79 4.21 63.27 -28.06
N ILE A 80 4.59 62.38 -28.99
CA ILE A 80 4.22 60.96 -28.97
C ILE A 80 4.80 60.27 -27.73
N ALA A 81 6.07 60.50 -27.41
CA ALA A 81 6.69 59.92 -26.22
C ALA A 81 5.96 60.34 -24.94
N ASN A 82 5.63 61.63 -24.81
CA ASN A 82 4.86 62.16 -23.68
C ASN A 82 3.42 61.61 -23.64
N MET A 83 2.76 61.50 -24.79
CA MET A 83 1.42 60.91 -24.90
C MET A 83 1.44 59.43 -24.49
N ILE A 84 2.37 58.64 -25.02
CA ILE A 84 2.55 57.23 -24.66
C ILE A 84 2.85 57.10 -23.16
N TYR A 85 3.72 57.96 -22.63
CA TYR A 85 4.06 57.99 -21.20
C TYR A 85 2.82 58.26 -20.36
N LYS A 86 2.07 59.34 -20.62
CA LYS A 86 0.84 59.70 -19.89
C LYS A 86 -0.26 58.64 -20.01
N LEU A 87 -0.47 58.09 -21.20
CA LEU A 87 -1.47 57.03 -21.41
C LEU A 87 -1.07 55.74 -20.69
N ARG A 88 0.22 55.38 -20.69
CA ARG A 88 0.69 54.20 -19.96
C ARG A 88 0.71 54.43 -18.45
N SER A 89 1.13 55.60 -17.96
CA SER A 89 1.16 55.90 -16.53
C SER A 89 -0.25 55.94 -15.94
N ASN A 90 -1.23 56.46 -16.69
CA ASN A 90 -2.59 56.65 -16.19
C ASN A 90 -3.50 55.43 -16.36
N PHE A 91 -3.14 54.47 -17.21
CA PHE A 91 -3.99 53.30 -17.51
C PHE A 91 -3.30 51.95 -17.30
N LYS A 92 -2.06 51.95 -16.79
CA LYS A 92 -1.45 50.70 -16.30
C LYS A 92 -2.10 50.34 -14.96
N PRO A 93 -2.59 49.11 -14.79
CA PRO A 93 -3.18 48.69 -13.53
C PRO A 93 -2.17 48.86 -12.39
N VAL A 94 -2.64 49.37 -11.25
CA VAL A 94 -1.88 49.41 -9.99
C VAL A 94 -1.55 47.97 -9.61
N GLY A 95 -0.25 47.66 -9.43
CA GLY A 95 0.29 46.39 -8.92
C GLY A 95 -0.39 45.08 -9.33
N THR A 96 0.22 44.25 -10.18
CA THR A 96 -0.38 42.94 -10.55
C THR A 96 -0.25 41.86 -9.48
N ASP A 97 0.70 42.01 -8.54
CA ASP A 97 1.10 40.94 -7.61
C ASP A 97 1.41 41.45 -6.19
N GLU A 98 1.01 42.68 -5.83
CA GLU A 98 1.41 43.32 -4.56
C GLU A 98 0.91 42.60 -3.31
N LYS A 99 -0.25 41.94 -3.39
CA LYS A 99 -0.87 41.22 -2.25
C LYS A 99 -0.83 39.70 -2.41
N GLY A 100 -0.31 39.20 -3.53
CA GLY A 100 -0.21 37.78 -3.86
C GLY A 100 -0.26 37.50 -5.35
N SER A 101 0.53 36.52 -5.80
CA SER A 101 0.69 36.14 -7.22
C SER A 101 0.10 34.76 -7.56
N GLN A 102 -0.72 34.20 -6.67
CA GLN A 102 -1.31 32.88 -6.91
C GLN A 102 -2.47 32.97 -7.92
N ARG A 103 -2.58 31.93 -8.76
CA ARG A 103 -3.66 31.74 -9.72
C ARG A 103 -3.82 30.26 -10.02
N PHE A 104 -4.91 29.89 -10.68
CA PHE A 104 -5.06 28.53 -11.21
C PHE A 104 -4.23 28.30 -12.47
N ALA A 105 -3.84 27.04 -12.67
CA ALA A 105 -3.18 26.57 -13.87
C ALA A 105 -4.12 26.71 -15.07
N THR A 106 -3.60 27.29 -16.15
CA THR A 106 -4.31 27.34 -17.42
C THR A 106 -4.36 25.95 -18.06
N ARG A 107 -5.35 25.71 -18.92
CA ARG A 107 -5.47 24.43 -19.62
C ARG A 107 -4.26 24.11 -20.50
N LYS A 108 -3.61 25.13 -21.05
CA LYS A 108 -2.37 24.98 -21.82
C LYS A 108 -1.22 24.51 -20.94
N GLU A 109 -1.11 25.03 -19.72
CA GLU A 109 -0.13 24.57 -18.72
C GLU A 109 -0.39 23.11 -18.34
N ILE A 110 -1.63 22.73 -18.01
CA ILE A 110 -2.00 21.34 -17.68
C ILE A 110 -1.60 20.38 -18.81
N GLN A 111 -1.89 20.73 -20.08
CA GLN A 111 -1.53 19.92 -21.23
C GLN A 111 -0.02 19.82 -21.47
N GLN A 112 0.75 20.85 -21.12
CA GLN A 112 2.21 20.86 -21.23
C GLN A 112 2.88 20.10 -20.07
N GLN A 113 2.24 20.06 -18.91
CA GLN A 113 2.75 19.49 -17.67
C GLN A 113 2.42 18.01 -17.51
N TYR A 114 1.20 17.60 -17.85
CA TYR A 114 0.68 16.26 -17.56
C TYR A 114 0.49 15.41 -18.80
N ARG A 115 0.51 14.09 -18.60
CA ARG A 115 0.30 13.14 -19.68
C ARG A 115 -1.19 13.02 -19.97
N ALA A 116 -1.56 13.18 -21.23
CA ALA A 116 -2.92 12.91 -21.68
C ALA A 116 -3.04 11.42 -22.04
N ILE A 117 -4.09 10.78 -21.56
CA ILE A 117 -4.46 9.40 -21.88
C ILE A 117 -5.91 9.35 -22.38
N PRO A 118 -6.30 8.31 -23.14
CA PRO A 118 -7.71 8.03 -23.41
C PRO A 118 -8.49 7.90 -22.10
N ASP A 119 -9.72 8.40 -22.10
CA ASP A 119 -10.50 8.55 -20.88
C ASP A 119 -11.13 7.26 -20.35
N ARG A 120 -11.15 6.18 -21.15
CA ARG A 120 -11.57 4.80 -20.80
C ARG A 120 -11.13 3.80 -21.88
N LYS A 121 -11.33 2.49 -21.64
CA LYS A 121 -11.15 1.34 -22.56
C LYS A 121 -9.74 1.09 -23.11
N GLN A 122 -9.13 2.08 -23.74
CA GLN A 122 -7.90 1.87 -24.51
C GLN A 122 -6.66 1.83 -23.61
N PRO A 123 -5.75 0.85 -23.80
CA PRO A 123 -4.45 0.86 -23.14
C PRO A 123 -3.61 2.04 -23.63
N TYR A 124 -2.61 2.43 -22.84
CA TYR A 124 -1.71 3.52 -23.21
C TYR A 124 -0.26 3.25 -22.79
N LYS A 125 0.68 3.79 -23.56
CA LYS A 125 2.13 3.57 -23.35
C LYS A 125 2.62 4.12 -22.02
N GLY A 126 3.72 3.62 -21.49
CA GLY A 126 4.38 4.08 -20.26
C GLY A 126 3.61 3.86 -18.95
N LYS A 127 4.06 4.51 -17.87
CA LYS A 127 3.50 4.37 -16.51
C LYS A 127 2.15 5.07 -16.33
N GLY A 128 1.33 4.50 -15.45
CA GLY A 128 0.10 5.12 -14.96
C GLY A 128 0.31 6.14 -13.84
N GLY A 129 -0.79 6.72 -13.36
CA GLY A 129 -0.77 7.73 -12.30
C GLY A 129 -2.17 8.23 -11.93
N PRO A 130 -2.32 8.98 -10.82
CA PRO A 130 -3.58 9.63 -10.44
C PRO A 130 -4.11 10.53 -11.56
N VAL A 131 -5.43 10.49 -11.76
CA VAL A 131 -6.12 11.41 -12.67
C VAL A 131 -6.30 12.75 -11.96
N LEU A 132 -5.67 13.81 -12.50
CA LEU A 132 -5.73 15.15 -11.91
C LEU A 132 -6.72 16.10 -12.57
N SER A 133 -7.04 15.87 -13.84
CA SER A 133 -7.90 16.75 -14.63
C SER A 133 -8.42 16.02 -15.85
N ARG A 134 -9.50 16.53 -16.46
CA ARG A 134 -10.09 15.95 -17.68
C ARG A 134 -10.41 17.03 -18.70
N LYS A 135 -10.48 16.63 -19.96
CA LYS A 135 -11.02 17.45 -21.06
C LYS A 135 -11.64 16.54 -22.12
N GLY A 136 -12.97 16.55 -22.22
CA GLY A 136 -13.69 15.74 -23.20
C GLY A 136 -13.48 14.24 -22.99
N ASP A 137 -12.84 13.60 -23.96
CA ASP A 137 -12.48 12.19 -24.04
C ASP A 137 -11.02 11.91 -23.62
N LYS A 138 -10.38 12.86 -22.92
CA LYS A 138 -9.02 12.71 -22.39
C LYS A 138 -8.95 12.96 -20.89
N ALA A 139 -8.17 12.12 -20.22
CA ALA A 139 -7.77 12.29 -18.83
C ALA A 139 -6.30 12.72 -18.75
N PHE A 140 -5.96 13.60 -17.80
CA PHE A 140 -4.60 14.04 -17.53
C PHE A 140 -4.11 13.38 -16.26
N ILE A 141 -3.10 12.54 -16.40
CA ILE A 141 -2.50 11.80 -15.29
C ILE A 141 -1.13 12.36 -14.92
N ASP A 142 -0.76 12.12 -13.67
CA ASP A 142 0.60 12.37 -13.18
C ASP A 142 1.36 11.06 -12.91
N PRO A 143 2.20 10.62 -13.84
CA PRO A 143 3.00 9.41 -13.66
C PRO A 143 4.21 9.62 -12.74
N SER A 144 4.46 10.85 -12.25
CA SER A 144 5.61 11.16 -11.41
C SER A 144 5.58 10.35 -10.09
N PRO A 145 6.74 9.99 -9.52
CA PRO A 145 6.79 9.29 -8.24
C PRO A 145 6.49 10.27 -7.11
N VAL A 146 5.20 10.48 -6.82
CA VAL A 146 4.71 11.33 -5.73
C VAL A 146 3.58 10.63 -4.99
N ASN A 147 3.58 10.76 -3.66
CA ASN A 147 2.45 10.35 -2.84
C ASN A 147 1.30 11.35 -2.96
N ASN A 148 0.08 10.87 -2.70
CA ASN A 148 -1.15 11.62 -2.91
C ASN A 148 -1.97 11.63 -1.63
N LEU A 149 -2.41 12.81 -1.21
CA LEU A 149 -3.38 12.98 -0.15
C LEU A 149 -4.69 13.49 -0.76
N ILE A 150 -5.79 12.82 -0.46
CA ILE A 150 -7.11 13.11 -1.00
C ILE A 150 -8.05 13.39 0.16
N ILE A 151 -8.76 14.51 0.08
CA ILE A 151 -9.65 15.00 1.13
C ILE A 151 -11.07 15.01 0.57
N GLY A 152 -11.92 14.17 1.16
CA GLY A 152 -13.29 13.97 0.71
C GLY A 152 -14.15 13.40 1.84
N THR A 153 -15.09 14.18 2.35
CA THR A 153 -16.09 13.70 3.33
C THR A 153 -16.98 12.59 2.73
N THR A 154 -17.71 11.88 3.58
CA THR A 154 -18.68 10.87 3.13
C THR A 154 -19.70 11.48 2.17
N ARG A 155 -20.02 10.76 1.08
CA ARG A 155 -20.88 11.20 -0.04
C ARG A 155 -20.33 12.36 -0.90
N SER A 156 -19.10 12.83 -0.71
CA SER A 156 -18.44 13.80 -1.61
C SER A 156 -18.13 13.28 -3.02
N GLY A 157 -18.30 11.98 -3.26
CA GLY A 157 -17.95 11.33 -4.52
C GLY A 157 -16.51 10.84 -4.63
N LYS A 158 -15.71 10.84 -3.54
CA LYS A 158 -14.30 10.39 -3.51
C LYS A 158 -14.02 9.09 -4.29
N GLY A 159 -14.82 8.05 -4.06
CA GLY A 159 -14.69 6.77 -4.76
C GLY A 159 -14.95 6.86 -6.27
N GLN A 160 -15.94 7.65 -6.66
CA GLN A 160 -16.43 7.77 -8.03
C GLN A 160 -15.62 8.76 -8.88
N THR A 161 -15.10 9.83 -8.29
CA THR A 161 -14.37 10.89 -9.01
C THR A 161 -12.86 10.71 -8.97
N TYR A 162 -12.33 9.95 -8.00
CA TYR A 162 -10.89 9.73 -7.83
C TYR A 162 -10.47 8.26 -7.80
N VAL A 163 -10.99 7.44 -6.88
CA VAL A 163 -10.48 6.07 -6.63
C VAL A 163 -10.64 5.16 -7.86
N ILE A 164 -11.88 4.93 -8.32
CA ILE A 164 -12.15 4.07 -9.49
C ILE A 164 -11.47 4.60 -10.77
N PRO A 165 -11.54 5.91 -11.11
CA PRO A 165 -10.81 6.44 -12.26
C PRO A 165 -9.30 6.24 -12.19
N THR A 166 -8.72 6.25 -10.98
CA THR A 166 -7.29 6.02 -10.78
C THR A 166 -6.92 4.54 -10.90
N ILE A 167 -7.75 3.63 -10.38
CA ILE A 167 -7.60 2.17 -10.60
C ILE A 167 -7.69 1.84 -12.11
N ASP A 168 -8.66 2.43 -12.82
CA ASP A 168 -8.77 2.29 -14.27
C ASP A 168 -7.53 2.81 -15.00
N ALA A 169 -7.04 4.00 -14.62
CA ALA A 169 -5.85 4.57 -15.23
C ALA A 169 -4.64 3.66 -15.03
N TYR A 170 -4.37 3.18 -13.81
CA TYR A 170 -3.23 2.30 -13.55
C TYR A 170 -3.31 0.97 -14.31
N SER A 171 -4.49 0.34 -14.31
CA SER A 171 -4.66 -0.98 -14.94
C SER A 171 -4.62 -0.96 -16.47
N ARG A 172 -4.76 0.20 -17.13
CA ARG A 172 -4.59 0.37 -18.59
C ARG A 172 -3.18 0.76 -19.03
N ALA A 173 -2.28 1.06 -18.10
CA ALA A 173 -0.91 1.44 -18.42
C ALA A 173 -0.15 0.27 -19.05
N GLU A 174 0.82 0.55 -19.93
CA GLU A 174 1.75 -0.46 -20.46
C GLU A 174 2.62 -1.07 -19.34
N TYR A 175 3.01 -0.26 -18.36
CA TYR A 175 3.68 -0.72 -17.15
C TYR A 175 2.69 -0.70 -16.00
N GLN A 176 1.93 -1.79 -15.87
CA GLN A 176 0.93 -1.99 -14.82
C GLN A 176 1.63 -2.13 -13.45
N PRO A 177 1.27 -1.31 -12.44
CA PRO A 177 1.69 -1.55 -11.08
C PRO A 177 0.84 -2.65 -10.44
N SER A 178 1.36 -3.28 -9.38
CA SER A 178 0.52 -4.01 -8.43
C SER A 178 -0.28 -3.01 -7.58
N LEU A 179 -1.51 -3.38 -7.24
CA LEU A 179 -2.45 -2.54 -6.51
C LEU A 179 -2.75 -3.17 -5.14
N VAL A 180 -2.71 -2.37 -4.09
CA VAL A 180 -3.14 -2.78 -2.74
C VAL A 180 -4.18 -1.78 -2.29
N ILE A 181 -5.43 -2.22 -2.18
CA ILE A 181 -6.61 -1.36 -2.08
C ILE A 181 -7.30 -1.65 -0.75
N ASN A 182 -7.45 -0.62 0.08
CA ASN A 182 -8.38 -0.70 1.21
C ASN A 182 -9.79 -0.42 0.67
N ASP A 183 -10.73 -1.34 0.91
CA ASP A 183 -12.10 -1.30 0.41
C ASP A 183 -13.09 -1.74 1.51
N PRO A 184 -13.38 -0.88 2.50
CA PRO A 184 -14.23 -1.24 3.63
C PRO A 184 -15.60 -1.82 3.23
N LYS A 185 -16.13 -1.45 2.06
CA LYS A 185 -17.48 -1.88 1.62
C LYS A 185 -17.47 -3.05 0.66
N GLY A 186 -16.31 -3.48 0.18
CA GLY A 186 -16.20 -4.51 -0.88
C GLY A 186 -16.72 -4.05 -2.25
N GLU A 187 -17.16 -2.80 -2.40
CA GLU A 187 -17.72 -2.25 -3.64
C GLU A 187 -16.65 -2.09 -4.73
N LEU A 188 -15.42 -1.76 -4.34
CA LEU A 188 -14.30 -1.62 -5.28
C LEU A 188 -13.88 -2.99 -5.82
N PHE A 189 -13.81 -4.01 -4.97
CA PHE A 189 -13.53 -5.38 -5.37
C PHE A 189 -14.60 -5.89 -6.34
N ALA A 190 -15.88 -5.86 -5.92
CA ALA A 190 -17.00 -6.38 -6.70
C ALA A 190 -17.15 -5.66 -8.06
N SER A 191 -16.88 -4.35 -8.10
CA SER A 191 -16.96 -3.59 -9.36
C SER A 191 -15.75 -3.76 -10.27
N SER A 192 -14.56 -4.08 -9.74
CA SER A 192 -13.30 -4.02 -10.49
C SER A 192 -12.71 -5.39 -10.87
N ARG A 193 -13.02 -6.45 -10.12
CA ARG A 193 -12.38 -7.78 -10.24
C ARG A 193 -12.30 -8.30 -11.67
N GLU A 194 -13.45 -8.49 -12.32
CA GLU A 194 -13.53 -9.04 -13.68
C GLU A 194 -12.72 -8.21 -14.70
N THR A 195 -12.69 -6.89 -14.53
CA THR A 195 -11.92 -6.00 -15.42
C THR A 195 -10.43 -6.06 -15.15
N LEU A 196 -10.00 -6.18 -13.90
CA LEU A 196 -8.59 -6.35 -13.54
C LEU A 196 -8.07 -7.72 -14.02
N GLU A 197 -8.81 -8.79 -13.79
CA GLU A 197 -8.50 -10.15 -14.29
C GLU A 197 -8.36 -10.16 -15.82
N ARG A 198 -9.32 -9.56 -16.55
CA ARG A 198 -9.24 -9.42 -18.02
C ARG A 198 -8.03 -8.62 -18.48
N ARG A 199 -7.55 -7.68 -17.65
CA ARG A 199 -6.35 -6.86 -17.90
C ARG A 199 -5.05 -7.55 -17.43
N GLY A 200 -5.12 -8.81 -17.00
CA GLY A 200 -3.96 -9.65 -16.66
C GLY A 200 -3.54 -9.63 -15.20
N TYR A 201 -4.34 -9.04 -14.30
CA TYR A 201 -4.06 -9.05 -12.87
C TYR A 201 -4.44 -10.39 -12.23
N GLU A 202 -3.59 -10.87 -11.31
CA GLU A 202 -3.99 -11.80 -10.26
C GLU A 202 -4.72 -10.99 -9.17
N VAL A 203 -5.98 -11.30 -8.90
CA VAL A 203 -6.83 -10.52 -8.00
C VAL A 203 -7.12 -11.34 -6.73
N GLU A 204 -6.72 -10.79 -5.60
CA GLU A 204 -6.88 -11.39 -4.27
C GLU A 204 -7.73 -10.49 -3.38
N VAL A 205 -8.45 -11.09 -2.42
CA VAL A 205 -9.26 -10.34 -1.47
C VAL A 205 -9.08 -10.86 -0.05
N LEU A 206 -8.62 -10.00 0.85
CA LEU A 206 -8.60 -10.22 2.29
C LEU A 206 -9.93 -9.71 2.85
N ASN A 207 -10.89 -10.61 3.02
CA ASN A 207 -12.26 -10.29 3.38
C ASN A 207 -12.53 -10.55 4.86
N LEU A 208 -12.43 -9.51 5.69
CA LEU A 208 -12.71 -9.61 7.12
C LEU A 208 -14.20 -9.52 7.45
N MET A 209 -15.03 -9.07 6.50
CA MET A 209 -16.48 -9.07 6.65
C MET A 209 -17.05 -10.49 6.49
N ASN A 210 -16.44 -11.31 5.64
CA ASN A 210 -16.73 -12.74 5.52
C ASN A 210 -15.41 -13.52 5.35
N PRO A 211 -14.76 -13.94 6.45
CA PRO A 211 -13.47 -14.64 6.37
C PRO A 211 -13.56 -15.97 5.62
N MET A 212 -14.74 -16.59 5.50
CA MET A 212 -14.95 -17.82 4.72
C MET A 212 -15.05 -17.59 3.20
N GLN A 213 -14.93 -16.33 2.76
CA GLN A 213 -14.80 -15.90 1.36
C GLN A 213 -13.62 -14.93 1.24
N SER A 214 -12.43 -15.41 1.61
CA SER A 214 -11.21 -14.62 1.69
C SER A 214 -9.99 -15.43 1.23
N MET A 215 -8.96 -14.74 0.77
CA MET A 215 -7.58 -15.23 0.79
C MET A 215 -7.16 -15.54 2.25
N SER A 216 -6.11 -16.34 2.43
CA SER A 216 -5.55 -16.64 3.75
C SER A 216 -4.37 -15.73 4.06
N PHE A 217 -4.31 -15.19 5.28
CA PHE A 217 -3.22 -14.34 5.74
C PHE A 217 -2.82 -14.65 7.20
N ASN A 218 -1.75 -15.42 7.37
CA ASN A 218 -1.12 -15.68 8.66
C ASN A 218 -0.14 -14.55 9.02
N LEU A 219 -0.46 -13.85 10.10
CA LEU A 219 0.33 -12.74 10.65
C LEU A 219 1.74 -13.18 11.08
N LEU A 220 1.92 -14.45 11.44
CA LEU A 220 3.18 -14.98 11.94
C LEU A 220 4.09 -15.56 10.85
N GLU A 221 3.67 -15.55 9.57
CA GLU A 221 4.46 -16.15 8.49
C GLU A 221 5.86 -15.54 8.39
N LEU A 222 5.99 -14.21 8.51
CA LEU A 222 7.30 -13.57 8.45
C LEU A 222 8.18 -13.89 9.66
N VAL A 223 7.57 -14.08 10.83
CA VAL A 223 8.26 -14.51 12.06
C VAL A 223 8.78 -15.93 11.87
N LYS A 224 7.90 -16.84 11.42
CA LYS A 224 8.22 -18.23 11.07
C LYS A 224 9.38 -18.31 10.07
N GLN A 225 9.31 -17.57 8.96
CA GLN A 225 10.35 -17.57 7.94
C GLN A 225 11.70 -17.05 8.48
N SER A 226 11.69 -15.96 9.24
CA SER A 226 12.92 -15.39 9.82
C SER A 226 13.55 -16.35 10.84
N TYR A 227 12.73 -17.04 11.64
CA TYR A 227 13.20 -18.06 12.58
C TYR A 227 13.86 -19.24 11.84
N LYS A 228 13.23 -19.75 10.78
CA LYS A 228 13.77 -20.84 9.93
C LYS A 228 15.07 -20.46 9.20
N ASP A 229 15.23 -19.18 8.87
CA ASP A 229 16.45 -18.66 8.25
C ASP A 229 17.56 -18.37 9.29
N GLY A 230 17.30 -18.60 10.60
CA GLY A 230 18.23 -18.38 11.71
C GLY A 230 18.34 -16.90 12.16
N ASP A 231 17.50 -16.01 11.63
CA ASP A 231 17.51 -14.58 11.92
C ASP A 231 16.53 -14.27 13.07
N TYR A 232 16.92 -14.70 14.28
CA TYR A 232 16.13 -14.51 15.49
C TYR A 232 15.90 -13.02 15.83
N SER A 233 16.86 -12.15 15.48
CA SER A 233 16.76 -10.71 15.71
C SER A 233 15.65 -10.06 14.90
N THR A 234 15.54 -10.43 13.62
CA THR A 234 14.44 -10.00 12.75
C THR A 234 13.13 -10.61 13.21
N ALA A 235 13.11 -11.88 13.61
CA ALA A 235 11.91 -12.53 14.13
C ALA A 235 11.32 -11.79 15.35
N GLN A 236 12.17 -11.38 16.30
CA GLN A 236 11.77 -10.57 17.46
C GLN A 236 11.20 -9.21 17.03
N THR A 237 11.88 -8.51 16.11
CA THR A 237 11.45 -7.18 15.65
C THR A 237 10.11 -7.23 14.92
N LEU A 238 9.89 -8.27 14.10
CA LEU A 238 8.62 -8.51 13.43
C LEU A 238 7.51 -8.83 14.42
N CYS A 239 7.81 -9.62 15.45
CA CYS A 239 6.90 -9.93 16.54
C CYS A 239 6.46 -8.65 17.29
N GLU A 240 7.42 -7.82 17.69
CA GLU A 240 7.17 -6.53 18.35
C GLU A 240 6.33 -5.60 17.48
N THR A 241 6.56 -5.58 16.16
CA THR A 241 5.78 -4.77 15.23
C THR A 241 4.31 -5.21 15.19
N ILE A 242 4.05 -6.53 15.23
CA ILE A 242 2.70 -7.10 15.27
C ILE A 242 2.00 -6.73 16.59
N THR A 243 2.63 -7.01 17.73
CA THR A 243 2.04 -6.75 19.05
C THR A 243 1.87 -5.26 19.31
N HIS A 244 2.80 -4.41 18.86
CA HIS A 244 2.61 -2.96 18.88
C HIS A 244 1.31 -2.56 18.17
N MET A 245 1.04 -3.05 16.96
CA MET A 245 -0.21 -2.72 16.25
C MET A 245 -1.47 -3.32 16.90
N LEU A 246 -1.35 -4.41 17.66
CA LEU A 246 -2.48 -5.04 18.35
C LEU A 246 -2.83 -4.34 19.67
N TYR A 247 -1.85 -3.84 20.41
CA TYR A 247 -2.02 -3.35 21.79
C TYR A 247 -1.69 -1.86 21.98
N HIS A 248 -0.97 -1.21 21.07
CA HIS A 248 -0.60 0.20 21.27
C HIS A 248 -1.84 1.11 21.22
N ASN A 249 -2.06 1.80 22.33
CA ASN A 249 -3.08 2.82 22.45
C ASN A 249 -2.44 4.14 22.93
N PRO A 250 -2.30 5.15 22.06
CA PRO A 250 -1.65 6.41 22.43
C PRO A 250 -2.46 7.22 23.47
N ASN A 251 -3.74 6.89 23.66
CA ASN A 251 -4.64 7.55 24.61
C ASN A 251 -4.81 6.75 25.91
N ALA A 252 -4.03 5.67 26.12
CA ALA A 252 -4.11 4.86 27.32
C ALA A 252 -3.73 5.68 28.56
N LYS A 253 -4.57 5.59 29.61
CA LYS A 253 -4.28 6.23 30.91
C LYS A 253 -3.10 5.59 31.62
N GLU A 254 -2.93 4.27 31.46
CA GLU A 254 -1.88 3.47 32.11
C GLU A 254 -1.17 2.60 31.06
N PRO A 255 -0.14 3.13 30.37
CA PRO A 255 0.55 2.43 29.28
C PRO A 255 1.25 1.13 29.68
N MET A 256 1.59 0.99 30.97
CA MET A 256 2.28 -0.19 31.52
C MET A 256 1.57 -1.51 31.19
N TRP A 257 0.23 -1.53 31.20
CA TRP A 257 -0.54 -2.75 30.93
C TRP A 257 -0.41 -3.19 29.48
N ASP A 258 -0.47 -2.24 28.55
CA ASP A 258 -0.34 -2.51 27.11
C ASP A 258 1.08 -2.98 26.79
N ASP A 259 2.11 -2.35 27.37
CA ASP A 259 3.51 -2.73 27.15
C ASP A 259 3.85 -4.10 27.76
N SER A 260 3.27 -4.42 28.92
CA SER A 260 3.41 -5.74 29.54
C SER A 260 2.68 -6.82 28.74
N ALA A 261 1.50 -6.52 28.20
CA ALA A 261 0.76 -7.43 27.32
C ALA A 261 1.51 -7.70 26.01
N LYS A 262 2.11 -6.68 25.38
CA LYS A 262 2.99 -6.87 24.21
C LYS A 262 4.13 -7.82 24.51
N SER A 263 4.84 -7.58 25.62
CA SER A 263 5.99 -8.41 26.04
C SER A 263 5.59 -9.87 26.26
N LEU A 264 4.47 -10.11 26.94
CA LEU A 264 3.90 -11.45 27.16
C LEU A 264 3.56 -12.14 25.84
N VAL A 265 2.85 -11.46 24.95
CA VAL A 265 2.40 -12.03 23.68
C VAL A 265 3.59 -12.28 22.75
N ASN A 266 4.60 -11.41 22.75
CA ASN A 266 5.83 -11.66 22.01
C ASN A 266 6.54 -12.94 22.49
N ALA A 267 6.65 -13.12 23.81
CA ALA A 267 7.24 -14.32 24.39
C ALA A 267 6.49 -15.59 23.94
N MET A 268 5.16 -15.57 24.00
CA MET A 268 4.33 -16.71 23.56
C MET A 268 4.46 -16.97 22.05
N ILE A 269 4.45 -15.94 21.21
CA ILE A 269 4.65 -16.10 19.75
C ILE A 269 5.99 -16.78 19.47
N LEU A 270 7.06 -16.32 20.10
CA LEU A 270 8.41 -16.87 19.88
C LEU A 270 8.54 -18.31 20.41
N ALA A 271 7.95 -18.60 21.59
CA ALA A 271 7.94 -19.96 22.13
C ALA A 271 7.13 -20.93 21.27
N VAL A 272 5.93 -20.53 20.83
CA VAL A 272 5.11 -21.32 19.88
C VAL A 272 5.88 -21.56 18.59
N THR A 273 6.56 -20.53 18.07
CA THR A 273 7.36 -20.65 16.84
C THR A 273 8.49 -21.66 16.99
N GLU A 274 9.30 -21.56 18.06
CA GLU A 274 10.42 -22.47 18.27
C GLU A 274 9.98 -23.92 18.51
N LYS A 275 8.99 -24.14 19.40
CA LYS A 275 8.44 -25.47 19.68
C LYS A 275 7.89 -26.10 18.40
N SER A 276 7.06 -25.37 17.66
CA SER A 276 6.45 -25.85 16.41
C SER A 276 7.50 -26.21 15.34
N ILE A 277 8.57 -25.43 15.20
CA ILE A 277 9.66 -25.74 14.25
C ILE A 277 10.44 -26.98 14.71
N THR A 278 10.75 -27.07 16.00
CA THR A 278 11.55 -28.16 16.58
C THR A 278 10.83 -29.51 16.52
N GLU A 279 9.51 -29.49 16.62
CA GLU A 279 8.64 -30.66 16.58
C GLU A 279 8.02 -30.94 15.21
N GLY A 280 8.36 -30.14 14.19
CA GLY A 280 7.89 -30.33 12.81
C GLY A 280 6.41 -29.99 12.56
N MET A 281 5.77 -29.23 13.46
CA MET A 281 4.37 -28.81 13.40
C MET A 281 4.23 -27.35 12.93
N GLU A 282 4.91 -26.98 11.84
CA GLU A 282 5.02 -25.59 11.40
C GLU A 282 3.69 -24.92 11.01
N GLU A 283 2.67 -25.71 10.69
CA GLU A 283 1.30 -25.29 10.40
C GLU A 283 0.56 -24.76 11.64
N LYS A 284 1.02 -25.12 12.84
CA LYS A 284 0.46 -24.66 14.12
C LYS A 284 1.00 -23.30 14.57
N ILE A 285 1.89 -22.67 13.80
CA ILE A 285 2.42 -21.33 14.11
C ILE A 285 1.36 -20.29 13.73
N THR A 286 0.39 -20.09 14.61
CA THR A 286 -0.76 -19.19 14.37
C THR A 286 -1.10 -18.35 15.60
N MET A 287 -1.79 -17.23 15.39
CA MET A 287 -2.32 -16.42 16.49
C MET A 287 -3.38 -17.16 17.32
N TYR A 288 -4.09 -18.13 16.71
CA TYR A 288 -5.04 -18.99 17.41
C TYR A 288 -4.32 -19.86 18.46
N THR A 289 -3.19 -20.46 18.07
CA THR A 289 -2.37 -21.31 18.95
C THR A 289 -1.78 -20.50 20.10
N VAL A 290 -1.33 -19.27 19.84
CA VAL A 290 -0.86 -18.33 20.87
C VAL A 290 -1.98 -17.98 21.85
N ALA A 291 -3.20 -17.74 21.36
CA ALA A 291 -4.36 -17.49 22.22
C ALA A 291 -4.71 -18.72 23.08
N ASN A 292 -4.65 -19.92 22.50
CA ASN A 292 -4.90 -21.15 23.24
C ASN A 292 -3.86 -21.39 24.33
N MET A 293 -2.58 -21.15 24.05
CA MET A 293 -1.50 -21.23 25.04
C MET A 293 -1.80 -20.37 26.28
N LEU A 294 -2.22 -19.11 26.08
CA LEU A 294 -2.57 -18.23 27.19
C LEU A 294 -3.83 -18.71 27.93
N SER A 295 -4.84 -19.20 27.20
CA SER A 295 -6.07 -19.71 27.80
C SER A 295 -5.82 -20.93 28.69
N GLU A 296 -5.01 -21.86 28.21
CA GLU A 296 -4.77 -23.16 28.85
C GLU A 296 -3.76 -23.04 30.00
N LEU A 297 -2.59 -22.46 29.72
CA LEU A 297 -1.52 -22.38 30.72
C LEU A 297 -1.68 -21.18 31.65
N GLY A 298 -2.27 -20.08 31.16
CA GLY A 298 -2.44 -18.86 31.97
C GLY A 298 -3.49 -18.99 33.06
N THR A 299 -4.45 -19.93 32.93
CA THR A 299 -5.51 -20.17 33.92
C THR A 299 -5.23 -21.37 34.83
N ARG A 300 -4.25 -22.21 34.48
CA ARG A 300 -3.88 -23.40 35.24
C ARG A 300 -2.84 -23.05 36.31
N ASN A 301 -3.15 -23.39 37.56
CA ASN A 301 -2.20 -23.35 38.66
C ASN A 301 -1.91 -24.78 39.14
N GLU A 302 -0.66 -25.02 39.48
CA GLU A 302 -0.15 -26.29 39.98
C GLU A 302 0.56 -26.07 41.32
N MET A 303 0.80 -27.15 42.05
CA MET A 303 1.52 -27.11 43.33
C MET A 303 2.87 -27.81 43.16
N ASP A 304 3.92 -27.19 43.68
CA ASP A 304 5.23 -27.83 43.76
C ASP A 304 5.30 -28.87 44.89
N GLU A 305 6.41 -29.60 44.97
CA GLU A 305 6.66 -30.61 46.03
C GLU A 305 6.65 -30.00 47.45
N ASP A 306 6.87 -28.69 47.56
CA ASP A 306 6.87 -27.92 48.81
C ASP A 306 5.47 -27.32 49.15
N GLY A 307 4.47 -27.56 48.31
CA GLY A 307 3.09 -27.07 48.47
C GLY A 307 2.87 -25.59 48.11
N GLN A 308 3.80 -24.94 47.40
CA GLN A 308 3.62 -23.61 46.85
C GLN A 308 2.89 -23.67 45.50
N GLU A 309 1.88 -22.83 45.36
CA GLU A 309 1.13 -22.69 44.10
C GLU A 309 1.93 -21.85 43.09
N TYR A 310 2.11 -22.40 41.89
CA TYR A 310 2.71 -21.71 40.75
C TYR A 310 1.82 -21.85 39.51
N ASN A 311 1.97 -20.94 38.55
CA ASN A 311 1.18 -20.97 37.32
C ASN A 311 1.87 -21.80 36.23
N ALA A 312 1.12 -22.60 35.49
CA ALA A 312 1.67 -23.49 34.47
C ALA A 312 2.42 -22.74 33.36
N LEU A 313 2.01 -21.51 33.03
CA LEU A 313 2.72 -20.67 32.07
C LEU A 313 4.11 -20.25 32.58
N ASP A 314 4.26 -20.00 33.89
CA ASP A 314 5.57 -19.67 34.45
C ASP A 314 6.52 -20.86 34.35
N GLN A 315 6.03 -22.04 34.72
CA GLN A 315 6.81 -23.26 34.65
C GLN A 315 7.29 -23.51 33.22
N PHE A 316 6.40 -23.41 32.22
CA PHE A 316 6.75 -23.57 30.82
C PHE A 316 7.92 -22.66 30.41
N PHE A 317 7.87 -21.36 30.74
CA PHE A 317 8.96 -20.44 30.40
C PHE A 317 10.22 -20.63 31.26
N GLN A 318 10.10 -21.15 32.48
CA GLN A 318 11.24 -21.47 33.35
C GLN A 318 12.04 -22.67 32.81
N GLU A 319 11.35 -23.67 32.25
CA GLU A 319 11.94 -24.87 31.65
C GLU A 319 12.68 -24.57 30.33
N LEU A 320 12.36 -23.47 29.64
CA LEU A 320 13.07 -23.08 28.43
C LEU A 320 14.57 -22.84 28.70
N PRO A 321 15.47 -23.21 27.76
CA PRO A 321 16.90 -22.92 27.87
C PRO A 321 17.18 -21.43 28.11
N GLN A 322 18.27 -21.10 28.82
CA GLN A 322 18.67 -19.70 29.04
C GLN A 322 18.98 -18.94 27.75
N SER A 323 19.38 -19.64 26.70
CA SER A 323 19.59 -19.09 25.35
C SER A 323 18.28 -18.80 24.60
N HIS A 324 17.12 -19.28 25.09
CA HIS A 324 15.85 -19.15 24.41
C HIS A 324 15.36 -17.70 24.44
N VAL A 325 15.09 -17.15 23.25
CA VAL A 325 14.74 -15.74 23.07
C VAL A 325 13.49 -15.33 23.87
N ALA A 326 12.46 -16.17 23.86
CA ALA A 326 11.20 -15.89 24.55
C ALA A 326 11.34 -15.70 26.08
N LYS A 327 12.34 -16.33 26.71
CA LYS A 327 12.50 -16.30 28.17
C LYS A 327 12.77 -14.89 28.69
N GLY A 328 13.59 -14.12 27.96
CA GLY A 328 13.88 -12.72 28.29
C GLY A 328 12.64 -11.81 28.20
N GLN A 329 11.75 -12.06 27.23
CA GLN A 329 10.54 -11.25 27.04
C GLN A 329 9.43 -11.58 28.05
N TYR A 330 9.40 -12.82 28.56
CA TYR A 330 8.45 -13.23 29.61
C TYR A 330 8.76 -12.64 31.00
N ALA A 331 9.98 -12.15 31.22
CA ALA A 331 10.45 -11.71 32.54
C ALA A 331 9.52 -10.68 33.20
N THR A 332 9.01 -9.70 32.46
CA THR A 332 8.10 -8.66 32.97
C THR A 332 6.81 -9.24 33.57
N SER A 333 6.23 -10.25 32.90
CA SER A 333 5.04 -10.96 33.39
C SER A 333 5.36 -11.82 34.60
N ASN A 334 6.51 -12.52 34.59
CA ASN A 334 6.96 -13.37 35.69
C ASN A 334 7.26 -12.58 36.99
N PHE A 335 7.81 -11.37 36.88
CA PHE A 335 8.04 -10.49 38.05
C PHE A 335 6.74 -9.95 38.66
N SER A 336 5.66 -9.91 37.88
CA SER A 336 4.36 -9.39 38.32
C SER A 336 3.58 -10.47 39.08
N LYS A 337 3.14 -10.16 40.31
CA LYS A 337 2.36 -11.09 41.16
C LYS A 337 0.96 -10.54 41.46
N GLY A 338 0.03 -11.42 41.83
CA GLY A 338 -1.33 -11.07 42.25
C GLY A 338 -2.13 -10.33 41.17
N ASN A 339 -2.92 -9.32 41.58
CA ASN A 339 -3.84 -8.61 40.68
C ASN A 339 -3.17 -7.97 39.46
N THR A 340 -1.92 -7.49 39.60
CA THR A 340 -1.15 -6.92 38.48
C THR A 340 -0.97 -7.94 37.35
N ARG A 341 -0.64 -9.19 37.70
CA ARG A 341 -0.50 -10.27 36.73
C ARG A 341 -1.81 -10.56 36.03
N SER A 342 -2.90 -10.71 36.80
CA SER A 342 -4.23 -10.99 36.24
C SER A 342 -4.66 -9.90 35.26
N SER A 343 -4.35 -8.63 35.55
CA SER A 343 -4.58 -7.51 34.62
C SER A 343 -3.76 -7.64 33.34
N ILE A 344 -2.47 -8.00 33.42
CA ILE A 344 -1.63 -8.22 32.23
C ILE A 344 -2.20 -9.35 31.36
N PHE A 345 -2.56 -10.48 31.96
CA PHE A 345 -3.12 -11.64 31.24
C PHE A 345 -4.46 -11.29 30.60
N THR A 346 -5.31 -10.54 31.30
CA THR A 346 -6.59 -10.07 30.77
C THR A 346 -6.38 -9.14 29.58
N THR A 347 -5.46 -8.16 29.69
CA THR A 347 -5.12 -7.25 28.59
C THR A 347 -4.56 -8.00 27.39
N ALA A 348 -3.64 -8.95 27.61
CA ALA A 348 -3.09 -9.79 26.55
C ALA A 348 -4.20 -10.60 25.86
N MET A 349 -5.04 -11.28 26.63
CA MET A 349 -6.14 -12.07 26.07
C MET A 349 -7.13 -11.20 25.28
N ASN A 350 -7.47 -10.00 25.76
CA ASN A 350 -8.37 -9.07 25.03
C ASN A 350 -7.88 -8.77 23.60
N GLY A 351 -6.57 -8.67 23.38
CA GLY A 351 -6.00 -8.51 22.04
C GLY A 351 -6.02 -9.80 21.21
N LEU A 352 -5.94 -10.96 21.85
CA LEU A 352 -5.89 -12.28 21.21
C LEU A 352 -7.28 -12.87 20.90
N THR A 353 -8.31 -12.53 21.66
CA THR A 353 -9.66 -13.12 21.55
C THR A 353 -10.24 -13.06 20.14
N LYS A 354 -9.93 -12.03 19.34
CA LYS A 354 -10.38 -11.94 17.94
C LYS A 354 -9.90 -13.10 17.06
N PHE A 355 -8.75 -13.69 17.40
CA PHE A 355 -8.18 -14.82 16.67
C PHE A 355 -8.75 -16.17 17.13
N THR A 356 -9.47 -16.22 18.26
CA THR A 356 -10.13 -17.47 18.73
C THR A 356 -11.45 -17.74 18.01
N MET A 357 -12.03 -16.72 17.36
CA MET A 357 -13.21 -16.88 16.51
C MET A 357 -12.90 -17.82 15.34
N SER A 358 -13.71 -18.86 15.14
CA SER A 358 -13.43 -19.95 14.19
C SER A 358 -13.07 -19.46 12.79
N GLU A 359 -13.81 -18.51 12.23
CA GLU A 359 -13.58 -18.00 10.87
C GLU A 359 -12.26 -17.21 10.75
N THR A 360 -11.96 -16.35 11.74
CA THR A 360 -10.70 -15.60 11.81
C THR A 360 -9.50 -16.54 12.02
N ALA A 361 -9.65 -17.54 12.89
CA ALA A 361 -8.63 -18.56 13.14
C ALA A 361 -8.25 -19.28 11.84
N LYS A 362 -9.25 -19.73 11.07
CA LYS A 362 -9.02 -20.39 9.78
C LYS A 362 -8.35 -19.45 8.77
N MET A 363 -8.86 -18.24 8.60
CA MET A 363 -8.31 -17.27 7.64
C MET A 363 -6.87 -16.89 7.96
N THR A 364 -6.51 -16.85 9.25
CA THR A 364 -5.16 -16.51 9.73
C THR A 364 -4.26 -17.71 9.96
N ALA A 365 -4.69 -18.93 9.62
CA ALA A 365 -3.89 -20.14 9.85
C ALA A 365 -2.72 -20.29 8.86
N LYS A 366 -2.88 -19.80 7.63
CA LYS A 366 -1.87 -19.94 6.56
C LYS A 366 -1.83 -18.73 5.64
N ASN A 367 -0.83 -18.66 4.76
CA ASN A 367 -0.74 -17.67 3.69
C ASN A 367 -1.10 -18.28 2.32
N SER A 368 -1.95 -17.60 1.56
CA SER A 368 -2.22 -17.92 0.17
C SER A 368 -1.44 -17.05 -0.82
N LEU A 369 -1.02 -15.85 -0.40
CA LEU A 369 -0.24 -14.92 -1.20
C LEU A 369 1.17 -14.77 -0.63
N ASP A 370 2.20 -15.02 -1.47
CA ASP A 370 3.56 -14.58 -1.17
C ASP A 370 3.67 -13.05 -1.34
N LEU A 371 3.81 -12.34 -0.23
CA LEU A 371 3.94 -10.88 -0.19
C LEU A 371 5.09 -10.35 -1.05
N LYS A 372 6.15 -11.15 -1.26
CA LYS A 372 7.29 -10.77 -2.10
C LYS A 372 6.88 -10.61 -3.57
N ARG A 373 6.01 -11.49 -4.10
CA ARG A 373 5.56 -11.50 -5.51
C ARG A 373 4.92 -10.17 -5.94
N VAL A 374 4.30 -9.46 -5.00
CA VAL A 374 3.63 -8.17 -5.25
C VAL A 374 4.58 -7.16 -5.92
N GLY A 375 5.84 -7.06 -5.48
CA GLY A 375 6.86 -6.18 -6.09
C GLY A 375 8.03 -6.89 -6.76
N PHE A 376 8.24 -8.17 -6.44
CA PHE A 376 9.35 -9.01 -6.90
C PHE A 376 8.84 -10.39 -7.33
N GLY A 377 8.18 -10.45 -8.49
CA GLY A 377 7.68 -11.71 -9.02
C GLY A 377 8.78 -12.66 -9.54
N GLN A 378 10.03 -12.18 -9.63
CA GLN A 378 11.15 -12.91 -10.22
C GLN A 378 12.32 -12.94 -9.24
N SER A 379 12.57 -14.11 -8.65
CA SER A 379 13.65 -14.28 -7.67
C SER A 379 14.19 -15.70 -7.57
N ILE A 380 15.43 -15.83 -7.10
CA ILE A 380 16.11 -17.09 -6.83
C ILE A 380 16.59 -17.07 -5.38
N LYS A 381 16.29 -18.11 -4.61
CA LYS A 381 16.75 -18.30 -3.23
C LYS A 381 17.60 -19.57 -3.13
N GLY A 382 18.66 -19.51 -2.33
CA GLY A 382 19.55 -20.63 -2.09
C GLY A 382 20.34 -20.54 -0.79
N ARG A 383 21.24 -21.49 -0.60
CA ARG A 383 22.24 -21.53 0.48
C ARG A 383 23.64 -21.69 -0.10
N GLY A 384 24.62 -21.16 0.61
CA GLY A 384 26.05 -21.19 0.29
C GLY A 384 26.88 -20.84 1.52
N HIS A 385 28.12 -20.39 1.35
CA HIS A 385 28.94 -19.97 2.50
C HIS A 385 28.45 -18.63 3.07
N ALA A 386 28.53 -18.50 4.39
CA ALA A 386 28.21 -17.26 5.10
C ALA A 386 29.00 -16.07 4.53
N PHE A 387 28.34 -14.94 4.35
CA PHE A 387 28.93 -13.69 3.85
C PHE A 387 29.56 -13.73 2.45
N SER A 388 29.44 -14.85 1.72
CA SER A 388 29.99 -15.00 0.38
C SER A 388 29.24 -14.15 -0.66
N LYS A 389 29.92 -13.82 -1.76
CA LYS A 389 29.27 -13.14 -2.90
C LYS A 389 28.73 -14.18 -3.86
N VAL A 390 27.41 -14.20 -4.04
CA VAL A 390 26.73 -15.06 -4.99
C VAL A 390 26.40 -14.26 -6.24
N LYS A 391 26.77 -14.81 -7.39
CA LYS A 391 26.51 -14.25 -8.71
C LYS A 391 25.68 -15.22 -9.52
N VAL A 392 24.57 -14.74 -10.08
CA VAL A 392 23.74 -15.49 -11.04
C VAL A 392 23.90 -14.85 -12.42
N SER A 393 24.21 -15.68 -13.41
CA SER A 393 24.27 -15.30 -14.82
C SER A 393 23.10 -15.91 -15.58
N PHE A 394 22.39 -15.08 -16.33
CA PHE A 394 21.15 -15.42 -17.05
C PHE A 394 21.41 -15.66 -18.55
N PRO A 395 20.46 -16.29 -19.27
CA PRO A 395 20.63 -16.63 -20.70
C PRO A 395 20.83 -15.41 -21.61
N ASP A 396 20.31 -14.24 -21.22
CA ASP A 396 20.47 -12.98 -21.96
C ASP A 396 21.85 -12.33 -21.77
N GLY A 397 22.76 -12.97 -21.01
CA GLY A 397 24.08 -12.46 -20.66
C GLY A 397 24.08 -11.46 -19.50
N SER A 398 22.92 -11.12 -18.94
CA SER A 398 22.84 -10.29 -17.74
C SER A 398 23.29 -11.07 -16.51
N THR A 399 23.79 -10.35 -15.50
CA THR A 399 24.21 -10.94 -14.24
C THR A 399 23.71 -10.12 -13.07
N GLU A 400 23.24 -10.80 -12.04
CA GLU A 400 22.82 -10.20 -10.77
C GLU A 400 23.68 -10.79 -9.64
N ILE A 401 24.01 -9.96 -8.65
CA ILE A 401 24.93 -10.31 -7.56
C ILE A 401 24.29 -9.91 -6.24
N ASN A 402 24.38 -10.78 -5.25
CA ASN A 402 24.06 -10.43 -3.87
C ASN A 402 25.01 -11.14 -2.89
N GLN A 403 25.05 -10.67 -1.66
CA GLN A 403 25.82 -11.29 -0.59
C GLN A 403 24.93 -12.24 0.24
N ALA A 404 25.46 -13.39 0.61
CA ALA A 404 24.81 -14.30 1.54
C ALA A 404 24.84 -13.73 2.97
N GLY A 405 23.80 -14.03 3.75
CA GLY A 405 23.73 -13.68 5.17
C GLY A 405 24.66 -14.52 6.04
N GLU A 406 24.57 -14.31 7.35
CA GLU A 406 25.30 -15.08 8.37
C GLU A 406 24.98 -16.58 8.31
N SER A 407 23.72 -16.93 8.05
CA SER A 407 23.28 -18.32 7.88
C SER A 407 23.61 -18.93 6.51
N GLY A 408 24.36 -18.21 5.66
CA GLY A 408 24.67 -18.64 4.29
C GLY A 408 23.50 -18.57 3.31
N THR A 409 22.32 -18.09 3.77
CA THR A 409 21.15 -17.89 2.91
C THR A 409 21.34 -16.69 2.01
N TRP A 410 20.92 -16.81 0.76
CA TRP A 410 21.00 -15.73 -0.22
C TRP A 410 19.75 -15.67 -1.08
N THR A 411 19.46 -14.48 -1.61
CA THR A 411 18.32 -14.23 -2.50
C THR A 411 18.71 -13.21 -3.55
N ILE A 412 18.40 -13.50 -4.81
CA ILE A 412 18.67 -12.61 -5.94
C ILE A 412 17.36 -12.32 -6.65
N ASN A 413 17.03 -11.05 -6.83
CA ASN A 413 15.88 -10.58 -7.60
C ASN A 413 16.34 -10.19 -9.00
N PHE A 414 15.60 -10.58 -10.05
CA PHE A 414 16.01 -10.38 -11.44
C PHE A 414 14.86 -9.92 -12.33
N LYS A 415 15.15 -9.39 -13.53
CA LYS A 415 14.12 -8.90 -14.49
C LYS A 415 14.12 -9.65 -15.83
N THR A 416 14.99 -10.63 -15.99
CA THR A 416 15.17 -11.39 -17.22
C THR A 416 14.03 -12.38 -17.43
N SER A 417 13.63 -12.58 -18.69
CA SER A 417 12.64 -13.60 -19.07
C SER A 417 13.28 -14.98 -19.01
N LEU A 418 12.56 -15.94 -18.44
CA LEU A 418 12.97 -17.35 -18.37
C LEU A 418 11.94 -18.24 -19.06
N GLY A 419 12.42 -19.24 -19.79
CA GLY A 419 11.63 -20.28 -20.44
C GLY A 419 12.21 -21.67 -20.22
N ALA A 420 11.44 -22.69 -20.57
CA ALA A 420 11.89 -24.08 -20.51
C ALA A 420 13.09 -24.30 -21.45
N GLY A 421 14.13 -24.97 -20.95
CA GLY A 421 15.40 -25.20 -21.64
C GLY A 421 16.48 -24.15 -21.37
N ASP A 422 16.16 -23.04 -20.70
CA ASP A 422 17.15 -22.02 -20.34
C ASP A 422 18.16 -22.53 -19.31
N HIS A 423 19.38 -22.03 -19.39
CA HIS A 423 20.46 -22.36 -18.46
C HIS A 423 20.86 -21.15 -17.61
N LEU A 424 20.94 -21.36 -16.30
CA LEU A 424 21.40 -20.39 -15.31
C LEU A 424 22.74 -20.85 -14.74
N ILE A 425 23.68 -19.93 -14.59
CA ILE A 425 24.96 -20.21 -13.95
C ILE A 425 25.00 -19.45 -12.63
N VAL A 426 25.00 -20.20 -11.53
CA VAL A 426 25.20 -19.66 -10.18
C VAL A 426 26.65 -19.89 -9.82
N SER A 427 27.34 -18.86 -9.35
CA SER A 427 28.72 -18.95 -8.90
C SER A 427 28.89 -18.22 -7.59
N GLN A 428 29.70 -18.77 -6.71
CA GLN A 428 30.03 -18.15 -5.44
C GLN A 428 31.52 -17.78 -5.40
N GLU A 429 31.83 -16.63 -4.84
CA GLU A 429 33.20 -16.22 -4.52
C GLU A 429 33.34 -16.13 -3.01
N SER A 430 34.27 -16.91 -2.45
CA SER A 430 34.67 -16.81 -1.04
C SER A 430 35.18 -15.40 -0.76
N THR A 431 34.75 -14.78 0.33
CA THR A 431 35.38 -13.56 0.85
C THR A 431 36.84 -13.89 1.16
N PRO A 432 37.83 -13.04 0.80
CA PRO A 432 39.22 -13.34 1.14
C PRO A 432 39.36 -13.28 2.67
N ALA A 433 39.53 -14.44 3.30
CA ALA A 433 40.08 -14.51 4.65
C ALA A 433 41.57 -14.17 4.54
N SER A 434 41.94 -13.02 5.06
CA SER A 434 43.31 -12.58 5.40
C SER A 434 44.42 -13.64 5.21
N SER A 435 44.88 -13.84 3.97
CA SER A 435 46.14 -14.49 3.61
C SER A 435 46.30 -14.36 2.10
N GLU A 436 47.49 -13.92 1.65
CA GLU A 436 47.74 -13.51 0.26
C GLU A 436 47.96 -14.69 -0.72
N ASP A 437 47.66 -15.95 -0.36
CA ASP A 437 48.17 -17.11 -1.11
C ASP A 437 47.17 -18.26 -1.36
N GLU A 438 45.85 -18.04 -1.40
CA GLU A 438 44.90 -19.07 -1.86
C GLU A 438 44.22 -18.70 -3.19
N GLU A 439 44.40 -19.55 -4.22
CA GLU A 439 43.67 -19.47 -5.48
C GLU A 439 42.16 -19.40 -5.20
N VAL A 440 41.48 -18.35 -5.68
CA VAL A 440 40.02 -18.19 -5.55
C VAL A 440 39.33 -19.34 -6.28
N GLN A 441 38.98 -20.40 -5.55
CA GLN A 441 38.25 -21.54 -6.08
C GLN A 441 36.82 -21.07 -6.39
N LYS A 442 36.52 -20.83 -7.67
CA LYS A 442 35.20 -20.42 -8.13
C LYS A 442 34.29 -21.63 -8.18
N ASP A 443 33.50 -21.81 -7.13
CA ASP A 443 32.49 -22.86 -7.10
C ASP A 443 31.27 -22.45 -7.94
N ARG A 444 30.76 -23.38 -8.74
CA ARG A 444 29.78 -23.11 -9.80
C ARG A 444 28.75 -24.22 -9.93
N SER A 445 27.48 -23.82 -9.91
CA SER A 445 26.35 -24.68 -10.27
C SER A 445 25.71 -24.21 -11.56
N THR A 446 25.42 -25.14 -12.47
CA THR A 446 24.65 -24.88 -13.69
C THR A 446 23.28 -25.51 -13.56
N ILE A 447 22.25 -24.68 -13.69
CA ILE A 447 20.85 -25.07 -13.52
C ILE A 447 20.16 -24.99 -14.88
N ARG A 448 19.39 -26.02 -15.22
CA ARG A 448 18.52 -26.05 -16.40
C ARG A 448 17.07 -25.88 -15.94
N ILE A 449 16.35 -24.98 -16.60
CA ILE A 449 14.92 -24.80 -16.39
C ILE A 449 14.16 -25.91 -17.13
N ASP A 450 13.42 -26.75 -16.41
CA ASP A 450 12.66 -27.85 -17.00
C ASP A 450 11.25 -27.42 -17.37
N LYS A 451 10.58 -26.69 -16.46
CA LYS A 451 9.22 -26.20 -16.65
C LYS A 451 8.98 -24.93 -15.85
N VAL A 452 8.21 -24.02 -16.43
CA VAL A 452 7.67 -22.84 -15.74
C VAL A 452 6.17 -23.06 -15.57
N ASP A 453 5.68 -23.05 -14.34
CA ASP A 453 4.25 -23.06 -14.05
C ASP A 453 3.75 -21.61 -14.02
N GLU A 454 2.96 -21.23 -15.02
CA GLU A 454 2.43 -19.86 -15.15
C GLU A 454 1.30 -19.52 -14.17
N GLU A 455 0.71 -20.52 -13.53
CA GLU A 455 -0.36 -20.35 -12.55
C GLU A 455 0.24 -20.09 -11.16
N THR A 456 1.12 -20.99 -10.71
CA THR A 456 1.76 -20.86 -9.40
C THR A 456 2.99 -19.93 -9.41
N GLY A 457 3.58 -19.70 -10.59
CA GLY A 457 4.85 -19.00 -10.74
C GLY A 457 6.05 -19.81 -10.27
N LYS A 458 5.89 -21.10 -9.96
CA LYS A 458 6.99 -21.99 -9.57
C LYS A 458 7.76 -22.47 -10.80
N ILE A 459 9.07 -22.54 -10.66
CA ILE A 459 9.95 -23.12 -11.67
C ILE A 459 10.46 -24.48 -11.19
N TYR A 460 10.29 -25.49 -12.05
CA TYR A 460 10.93 -26.79 -11.89
C TYR A 460 12.24 -26.78 -12.65
N PHE A 461 13.32 -27.19 -11.98
CA PHE A 461 14.67 -27.12 -12.52
C PHE A 461 15.50 -28.33 -12.09
N SER A 462 16.54 -28.60 -12.87
CA SER A 462 17.50 -29.67 -12.64
C SER A 462 18.93 -29.13 -12.70
N TYR A 463 19.85 -29.77 -11.98
CA TYR A 463 21.26 -29.42 -12.03
C TYR A 463 21.93 -30.11 -13.22
N SER A 464 22.48 -29.32 -14.14
CA SER A 464 23.41 -29.83 -15.16
C SER A 464 24.81 -30.06 -14.59
N SER A 465 25.19 -29.29 -13.56
CA SER A 465 26.39 -29.47 -12.76
C SER A 465 26.12 -28.85 -11.39
N ALA A 466 26.28 -29.62 -10.32
CA ALA A 466 26.05 -29.16 -8.96
C ALA A 466 27.37 -28.96 -8.22
N SER A 467 27.48 -27.85 -7.50
CA SER A 467 28.48 -27.64 -6.46
C SER A 467 28.10 -28.41 -5.20
N SER A 468 29.09 -28.90 -4.45
CA SER A 468 28.87 -29.49 -3.11
C SER A 468 28.66 -28.44 -2.01
N THR A 469 29.03 -27.18 -2.25
CA THR A 469 28.98 -26.10 -1.25
C THR A 469 27.78 -25.15 -1.43
N MET A 470 27.07 -25.25 -2.54
CA MET A 470 26.01 -24.32 -2.90
C MET A 470 24.76 -25.02 -3.43
N GLU A 471 23.62 -24.60 -2.89
CA GLU A 471 22.31 -25.13 -3.21
C GLU A 471 21.37 -23.99 -3.64
N VAL A 472 20.67 -24.17 -4.75
CA VAL A 472 19.47 -23.41 -5.08
C VAL A 472 18.25 -24.16 -4.58
N LYS A 473 17.48 -23.50 -3.73
CA LYS A 473 16.28 -24.06 -3.09
C LYS A 473 15.02 -23.77 -3.88
N GLU A 474 14.92 -22.55 -4.40
CA GLU A 474 13.69 -22.09 -5.04
C GLU A 474 13.98 -21.06 -6.13
N ILE A 475 13.24 -21.18 -7.23
CA ILE A 475 13.16 -20.19 -8.29
C ILE A 475 11.68 -19.81 -8.48
N THR A 476 11.39 -18.53 -8.31
CA THR A 476 10.06 -17.95 -8.49
C THR A 476 10.05 -17.07 -9.73
N TYR A 477 9.05 -17.25 -10.59
CA TYR A 477 8.87 -16.48 -11.81
C TYR A 477 7.39 -16.18 -12.08
N SER A 478 7.01 -14.91 -11.87
CA SER A 478 5.69 -14.38 -12.18
C SER A 478 5.80 -12.96 -12.74
N THR A 479 5.23 -12.76 -13.93
CA THR A 479 5.18 -11.47 -14.61
C THR A 479 3.88 -10.72 -14.32
N LYS A 480 2.82 -11.43 -13.91
CA LYS A 480 1.48 -10.88 -13.65
C LYS A 480 1.52 -9.81 -12.53
N PRO A 481 0.87 -8.65 -12.72
CA PRO A 481 0.63 -7.71 -11.62
C PRO A 481 -0.42 -8.28 -10.65
N ILE A 482 -0.33 -7.93 -9.37
CA ILE A 482 -1.26 -8.42 -8.34
C ILE A 482 -2.13 -7.26 -7.85
N ALA A 483 -3.42 -7.49 -7.68
CA ALA A 483 -4.36 -6.56 -7.05
C ALA A 483 -4.94 -7.19 -5.79
N VAL A 484 -4.58 -6.66 -4.61
CA VAL A 484 -5.12 -7.12 -3.32
C VAL A 484 -6.15 -6.12 -2.84
N PHE A 485 -7.36 -6.59 -2.53
CA PHE A 485 -8.41 -5.81 -1.89
C PHE A 485 -8.54 -6.21 -0.43
N MET A 486 -8.58 -5.25 0.48
CA MET A 486 -8.77 -5.48 1.92
C MET A 486 -10.15 -4.97 2.30
N VAL A 487 -11.06 -5.88 2.67
CA VAL A 487 -12.43 -5.56 3.05
C VAL A 487 -12.57 -5.67 4.56
N THR A 488 -12.98 -4.58 5.19
CA THR A 488 -13.14 -4.45 6.65
C THR A 488 -14.58 -4.12 6.99
N PRO A 489 -15.23 -4.84 7.92
CA PRO A 489 -16.59 -4.50 8.33
C PRO A 489 -16.63 -3.10 8.96
N ASP A 490 -17.52 -2.23 8.52
CA ASP A 490 -17.66 -0.87 9.07
C ASP A 490 -18.36 -0.84 10.44
N TYR A 491 -19.12 -1.89 10.77
CA TYR A 491 -19.84 -2.07 12.02
C TYR A 491 -19.01 -2.72 13.14
N ASP A 492 -17.85 -3.30 12.84
CA ASP A 492 -17.00 -4.00 13.81
C ASP A 492 -15.53 -3.64 13.64
N THR A 493 -14.95 -2.97 14.64
CA THR A 493 -13.55 -2.56 14.64
C THR A 493 -12.59 -3.65 15.16
N SER A 494 -13.11 -4.78 15.66
CA SER A 494 -12.31 -5.82 16.32
C SER A 494 -11.20 -6.39 15.43
N THR A 495 -11.45 -6.52 14.12
CA THR A 495 -10.51 -7.10 13.15
C THR A 495 -9.71 -6.08 12.35
N HIS A 496 -9.94 -4.77 12.56
CA HIS A 496 -9.34 -3.69 11.76
C HIS A 496 -7.81 -3.58 11.89
N ALA A 497 -7.20 -4.24 12.88
CA ALA A 497 -5.75 -4.31 13.00
C ALA A 497 -5.11 -5.17 11.89
N ILE A 498 -5.83 -6.18 11.37
CA ILE A 498 -5.29 -7.15 10.40
C ILE A 498 -4.85 -6.47 9.09
N PRO A 499 -5.64 -5.58 8.45
CA PRO A 499 -5.21 -4.86 7.24
C PRO A 499 -4.03 -3.91 7.48
N SER A 500 -3.98 -3.24 8.63
CA SER A 500 -2.83 -2.39 8.98
C SER A 500 -1.55 -3.22 9.15
N ILE A 501 -1.66 -4.39 9.78
CA ILE A 501 -0.58 -5.38 9.87
C ILE A 501 -0.18 -5.86 8.48
N PHE A 502 -1.14 -6.20 7.61
CA PHE A 502 -0.89 -6.62 6.23
C PHE A 502 -0.11 -5.55 5.45
N VAL A 503 -0.55 -4.27 5.50
CA VAL A 503 0.15 -3.18 4.81
C VAL A 503 1.57 -2.98 5.37
N SER A 504 1.74 -3.05 6.70
CA SER A 504 3.04 -2.91 7.35
C SER A 504 4.00 -4.04 6.94
N GLN A 505 3.55 -5.29 7.00
CA GLN A 505 4.32 -6.47 6.62
C GLN A 505 4.66 -6.49 5.14
N LEU A 506 3.69 -6.18 4.28
CA LEU A 506 3.92 -6.06 2.84
C LEU A 506 4.97 -4.98 2.55
N TYR A 507 4.85 -3.79 3.14
CA TYR A 507 5.87 -2.75 2.99
C TYR A 507 7.26 -3.20 3.45
N TYR A 508 7.34 -3.90 4.59
CA TYR A 508 8.59 -4.46 5.11
C TYR A 508 9.24 -5.41 4.11
N VAL A 509 8.49 -6.41 3.63
CA VAL A 509 8.98 -7.40 2.65
C VAL A 509 9.47 -6.71 1.38
N LEU A 510 8.68 -5.77 0.84
CA LEU A 510 9.03 -5.03 -0.36
C LEU A 510 10.27 -4.15 -0.16
N SER A 511 10.40 -3.49 0.99
CA SER A 511 11.54 -2.62 1.29
C SER A 511 12.84 -3.41 1.52
N LYS A 512 12.77 -4.55 2.22
CA LYS A 512 13.91 -5.47 2.42
C LYS A 512 14.42 -5.99 1.09
N ASN A 513 13.51 -6.47 0.23
CA ASN A 513 13.88 -6.96 -1.10
C ASN A 513 14.36 -5.84 -2.04
N ALA A 514 13.80 -4.64 -1.93
CA ALA A 514 14.28 -3.48 -2.66
C ALA A 514 15.69 -3.07 -2.23
N ALA A 515 16.11 -3.29 -0.98
CA ALA A 515 17.47 -2.96 -0.54
C ALA A 515 18.55 -3.81 -1.21
N ILE A 516 18.24 -5.07 -1.52
CA ILE A 516 19.16 -6.01 -2.16
C ILE A 516 19.01 -6.08 -3.69
N ALA A 517 17.93 -5.53 -4.25
CA ALA A 517 17.72 -5.50 -5.69
C ALA A 517 18.56 -4.41 -6.39
N LYS A 518 18.97 -4.68 -7.62
CA LYS A 518 19.67 -3.70 -8.47
C LYS A 518 18.83 -2.44 -8.68
N GLY A 519 19.44 -1.28 -8.42
CA GLY A 519 18.74 0.02 -8.47
C GLY A 519 17.91 0.34 -7.22
N GLN A 520 17.98 -0.51 -6.19
CA GLN A 520 17.40 -0.35 -4.86
C GLN A 520 15.88 -0.15 -4.81
N LYS A 521 15.16 -0.73 -5.77
CA LYS A 521 13.73 -0.50 -6.05
C LYS A 521 12.98 -1.81 -6.28
N CYS A 522 11.67 -1.78 -6.03
CA CYS A 522 10.77 -2.83 -6.50
C CYS A 522 10.83 -2.93 -8.03
N LEU A 523 10.97 -4.15 -8.54
CA LEU A 523 11.04 -4.43 -9.98
C LEU A 523 9.75 -4.02 -10.68
N ARG A 524 8.62 -4.21 -9.98
CA ARG A 524 7.30 -3.70 -10.33
C ARG A 524 6.90 -2.58 -9.37
N GLU A 525 6.23 -1.56 -9.88
CA GLU A 525 5.69 -0.49 -9.03
C GLU A 525 4.54 -1.04 -8.17
N VAL A 526 4.50 -0.66 -6.90
CA VAL A 526 3.43 -1.05 -5.98
C VAL A 526 2.68 0.20 -5.54
N VAL A 527 1.37 0.22 -5.76
CA VAL A 527 0.50 1.36 -5.44
C VAL A 527 -0.46 0.96 -4.34
N PHE A 528 -0.32 1.59 -3.18
CA PHE A 528 -1.28 1.52 -2.09
C PHE A 528 -2.36 2.58 -2.30
N MET A 529 -3.60 2.13 -2.48
CA MET A 529 -4.81 2.95 -2.51
C MET A 529 -5.58 2.72 -1.21
N LEU A 530 -5.25 3.49 -0.19
CA LEU A 530 -5.87 3.37 1.12
C LEU A 530 -7.11 4.27 1.15
N ASP A 531 -8.23 3.76 0.62
CA ASP A 531 -9.53 4.42 0.80
C ASP A 531 -9.89 4.39 2.29
N GLU A 532 -10.49 5.46 2.79
CA GLU A 532 -10.83 5.61 4.21
C GLU A 532 -9.65 5.36 5.17
N PHE A 533 -8.44 5.80 4.79
CA PHE A 533 -7.22 5.64 5.59
C PHE A 533 -7.37 6.11 7.05
N GLY A 534 -8.17 7.15 7.28
CA GLY A 534 -8.46 7.67 8.63
C GLY A 534 -9.29 6.76 9.53
N ASN A 535 -9.90 5.70 8.99
CA ASN A 535 -10.66 4.70 9.76
C ASN A 535 -9.80 3.46 10.08
N MET A 536 -8.63 3.31 9.44
CA MET A 536 -7.72 2.21 9.71
C MET A 536 -6.95 2.48 11.01
N PRO A 537 -6.65 1.46 11.83
CA PRO A 537 -5.69 1.56 12.92
C PRO A 537 -4.35 2.05 12.38
N ALA A 538 -3.64 2.83 13.20
CA ALA A 538 -2.38 3.45 12.81
C ALA A 538 -1.38 2.38 12.31
N ILE A 539 -0.97 2.53 11.05
CA ILE A 539 0.10 1.70 10.48
C ILE A 539 1.41 2.10 11.15
N ALA A 540 2.11 1.14 11.74
CA ALA A 540 3.36 1.38 12.45
C ALA A 540 4.41 2.08 11.56
N ASP A 541 5.05 3.13 12.08
CA ASP A 541 6.14 3.87 11.43
C ASP A 541 5.76 4.41 10.03
N MET A 542 4.53 4.92 9.88
CA MET A 542 4.01 5.42 8.61
C MET A 542 4.76 6.69 8.13
N GLU A 543 5.22 7.52 9.07
CA GLU A 543 5.97 8.76 8.85
C GLU A 543 7.28 8.52 8.09
N ASN A 544 8.01 7.46 8.47
CA ASN A 544 9.22 7.03 7.78
C ASN A 544 8.88 6.34 6.46
N LYS A 545 7.87 5.46 6.46
CA LYS A 545 7.42 4.74 5.25
C LYS A 545 7.10 5.72 4.12
N ILE A 546 6.30 6.74 4.38
CA ILE A 546 5.90 7.71 3.35
C ILE A 546 7.05 8.61 2.86
N THR A 547 8.08 8.81 3.69
CA THR A 547 9.28 9.57 3.32
C THR A 547 10.18 8.78 2.36
N VAL A 548 10.27 7.45 2.52
CA VAL A 548 11.21 6.60 1.78
C VAL A 548 10.57 5.86 0.60
N CYS A 549 9.26 5.57 0.65
CA CYS A 549 8.57 4.66 -0.27
C CYS A 549 8.78 4.98 -1.76
N LEU A 550 8.79 6.26 -2.14
CA LEU A 550 8.94 6.69 -3.53
C LEU A 550 10.30 6.27 -4.11
N GLY A 551 11.34 6.31 -3.29
CA GLY A 551 12.67 5.83 -3.63
C GLY A 551 12.72 4.32 -3.89
N ARG A 552 11.77 3.56 -3.32
CA ARG A 552 11.61 2.10 -3.48
C ARG A 552 10.66 1.69 -4.59
N ASN A 553 10.17 2.64 -5.40
CA ASN A 553 9.13 2.41 -6.43
C ASN A 553 7.79 1.94 -5.81
N ILE A 554 7.47 2.45 -4.62
CA ILE A 554 6.22 2.26 -3.89
C ILE A 554 5.53 3.62 -3.77
N ARG A 555 4.20 3.66 -3.92
CA ARG A 555 3.42 4.90 -3.90
C ARG A 555 2.20 4.77 -3.01
N PHE A 556 1.91 5.80 -2.22
CA PHE A 556 0.69 5.88 -1.43
C PHE A 556 -0.31 6.90 -2.00
N HIS A 557 -1.58 6.49 -1.99
CA HIS A 557 -2.75 7.34 -2.11
C HIS A 557 -3.52 7.21 -0.80
N LEU A 558 -3.49 8.27 0.01
CA LEU A 558 -4.16 8.33 1.31
C LEU A 558 -5.46 9.11 1.14
N VAL A 559 -6.60 8.45 1.29
CA VAL A 559 -7.91 9.08 1.20
C VAL A 559 -8.46 9.27 2.61
N VAL A 560 -8.68 10.52 2.99
CA VAL A 560 -9.19 10.90 4.31
C VAL A 560 -10.39 11.82 4.18
N GLN A 561 -11.25 11.86 5.20
CA GLN A 561 -12.41 12.75 5.21
C GLN A 561 -12.02 14.19 5.58
N SER A 562 -11.05 14.33 6.48
CA SER A 562 -10.52 15.60 6.97
C SER A 562 -9.07 15.43 7.42
N TYR A 563 -8.38 16.54 7.69
CA TYR A 563 -7.05 16.43 8.32
C TYR A 563 -7.15 15.91 9.75
N ALA A 564 -8.22 16.21 10.50
CA ALA A 564 -8.38 15.76 11.88
C ALA A 564 -8.15 14.24 12.04
N GLN A 565 -8.62 13.42 11.10
CA GLN A 565 -8.39 11.97 11.15
C GLN A 565 -6.89 11.59 11.13
N LEU A 566 -6.04 12.33 10.42
CA LEU A 566 -4.60 12.09 10.44
C LEU A 566 -3.98 12.50 11.76
N LYS A 567 -4.41 13.65 12.31
CA LYS A 567 -3.96 14.14 13.61
C LYS A 567 -4.35 13.17 14.74
N ASP A 568 -5.54 12.60 14.70
CA ASP A 568 -6.03 11.69 15.72
C ASP A 568 -5.25 10.37 15.73
N LEU A 569 -4.83 9.87 14.55
CA LEU A 569 -4.07 8.62 14.41
C LEU A 569 -2.57 8.79 14.65
N TYR A 570 -1.97 9.89 14.18
CA TYR A 570 -0.51 10.06 14.09
C TYR A 570 0.01 11.27 14.89
N GLY A 571 -0.85 11.96 15.64
CA GLY A 571 -0.49 13.20 16.31
C GLY A 571 -0.18 14.35 15.35
N GLU A 572 0.23 15.49 15.91
CA GLU A 572 0.53 16.70 15.13
C GLU A 572 1.76 16.54 14.24
N ASP A 573 2.86 16.01 14.79
CA ASP A 573 4.13 15.85 14.08
C ASP A 573 4.05 14.77 12.98
N GLY A 574 3.38 13.65 13.28
CA GLY A 574 3.17 12.56 12.32
C GLY A 574 2.28 13.00 11.17
N GLN A 575 1.16 13.68 11.46
CA GLN A 575 0.32 14.29 10.43
C GLN A 575 1.14 15.26 9.55
N ALA A 576 1.91 16.17 10.15
CA ALA A 576 2.69 17.15 9.39
C ALA A 576 3.69 16.47 8.44
N THR A 577 4.35 15.40 8.90
CA THR A 577 5.29 14.60 8.11
C THR A 577 4.61 13.86 6.96
N ILE A 578 3.49 13.19 7.23
CA ILE A 578 2.70 12.46 6.21
C ILE A 578 2.26 13.41 5.09
N ARG A 579 1.71 14.56 5.47
CA ARG A 579 1.23 15.56 4.52
C ARG A 579 2.37 16.23 3.75
N GLY A 580 3.48 16.54 4.43
CA GLY A 580 4.67 17.13 3.82
C GLY A 580 5.30 16.27 2.73
N ASN A 581 5.14 14.94 2.82
CA ASN A 581 5.62 13.97 1.83
C ASN A 581 4.61 13.62 0.73
N CYS A 582 3.40 14.20 0.76
CA CYS A 582 2.43 14.10 -0.32
C CYS A 582 2.68 15.22 -1.35
N GLY A 583 3.21 14.87 -2.52
CA GLY A 583 3.47 15.84 -3.58
C GLY A 583 2.19 16.48 -4.15
N ASN A 584 1.07 15.76 -3.97
CA ASN A 584 -0.25 16.10 -4.47
C ASN A 584 -1.24 16.11 -3.31
N GLU A 585 -1.93 17.21 -3.14
CA GLU A 585 -3.10 17.29 -2.26
C GLU A 585 -4.33 17.59 -3.13
N ILE A 586 -5.32 16.70 -3.09
CA ILE A 586 -6.53 16.77 -3.91
C ILE A 586 -7.71 16.98 -2.97
N TYR A 587 -8.29 18.18 -3.04
CA TYR A 587 -9.47 18.52 -2.27
C TYR A 587 -10.71 18.31 -3.15
N ILE A 588 -11.60 17.44 -2.70
CA ILE A 588 -12.90 17.18 -3.33
C ILE A 588 -13.96 17.97 -2.58
N LEU A 589 -14.19 17.65 -1.30
CA LEU A 589 -15.12 18.34 -0.43
C LEU A 589 -14.86 17.94 1.03
N SER A 590 -14.87 18.89 1.97
CA SER A 590 -14.80 18.61 3.41
C SER A 590 -15.90 19.39 4.13
N ALA A 591 -16.60 18.71 5.05
CA ALA A 591 -17.55 19.36 5.94
C ALA A 591 -16.83 20.11 7.10
N ASP A 592 -15.59 19.73 7.40
CA ASP A 592 -14.76 20.38 8.41
C ASP A 592 -14.18 21.70 7.89
N TYR A 593 -14.51 22.80 8.57
CA TYR A 593 -14.07 24.15 8.21
C TYR A 593 -12.57 24.33 8.43
N ASP A 594 -12.00 23.71 9.47
CA ASP A 594 -10.56 23.84 9.75
C ASP A 594 -9.73 23.22 8.62
N SER A 595 -10.17 22.08 8.09
CA SER A 595 -9.56 21.47 6.91
C SER A 595 -9.67 22.35 5.66
N ALA A 596 -10.83 22.95 5.42
CA ALA A 596 -11.05 23.86 4.29
C ALA A 596 -10.19 25.15 4.42
N SER A 597 -10.17 25.75 5.61
CA SER A 597 -9.38 26.92 5.97
C SER A 597 -7.88 26.66 5.81
N TYR A 598 -7.41 25.52 6.32
CA TYR A 598 -6.03 25.11 6.14
C TYR A 598 -5.70 24.94 4.66
N PHE A 599 -6.53 24.23 3.88
CA PHE A 599 -6.28 24.02 2.45
C PHE A 599 -6.29 25.35 1.67
N SER A 600 -7.21 26.26 1.97
CA SER A 600 -7.25 27.63 1.43
C SER A 600 -5.94 28.38 1.69
N SER A 601 -5.45 28.38 2.93
CA SER A 601 -4.19 29.04 3.30
C SER A 601 -3.00 28.52 2.48
N LYS A 602 -3.02 27.24 2.11
CA LYS A 602 -2.01 26.56 1.31
C LYS A 602 -2.09 26.84 -0.19
N LEU A 603 -3.25 27.24 -0.71
CA LEU A 603 -3.41 27.74 -2.08
C LEU A 603 -2.81 29.14 -2.24
N GLY A 604 -2.87 29.93 -1.16
CA GLY A 604 -2.33 31.30 -1.07
C GLY A 604 -3.23 32.35 -1.72
N LYS A 605 -2.74 33.60 -1.77
CA LYS A 605 -3.52 34.79 -2.17
C LYS A 605 -3.25 35.25 -3.60
N LYS A 606 -4.29 35.81 -4.23
CA LYS A 606 -4.25 36.57 -5.48
C LYS A 606 -4.52 38.05 -5.21
N THR A 607 -3.88 38.92 -5.98
CA THR A 607 -4.15 40.36 -5.94
C THR A 607 -5.39 40.66 -6.78
N LEU A 608 -6.38 41.35 -6.18
CA LEU A 608 -7.55 41.89 -6.85
C LEU A 608 -7.42 43.41 -6.94
N ASN A 609 -7.73 43.96 -8.11
CA ASN A 609 -7.82 45.40 -8.30
C ASN A 609 -9.29 45.82 -8.15
N THR A 610 -9.57 46.52 -7.05
CA THR A 610 -10.92 46.98 -6.73
C THR A 610 -11.08 48.41 -7.25
N GLU A 611 -12.03 48.61 -8.16
CA GLU A 611 -12.47 49.93 -8.61
C GLU A 611 -13.64 50.38 -7.74
N THR A 612 -13.42 51.36 -6.87
CA THR A 612 -14.53 52.05 -6.20
C THR A 612 -14.93 53.29 -6.99
N ARG A 613 -16.24 53.55 -7.07
CA ARG A 613 -16.81 54.72 -7.75
C ARG A 613 -17.62 55.51 -6.73
N SER A 614 -17.25 56.76 -6.51
CA SER A 614 -18.02 57.67 -5.66
C SER A 614 -18.46 58.90 -6.44
N GLY A 615 -19.66 59.37 -6.14
CA GLY A 615 -20.30 60.51 -6.80
C GLY A 615 -21.76 60.63 -6.39
N SER A 616 -22.28 61.85 -6.34
CA SER A 616 -23.70 62.10 -6.04
C SER A 616 -24.59 61.62 -7.19
N THR A 617 -25.86 61.30 -6.86
CA THR A 617 -26.86 60.95 -7.85
C THR A 617 -26.98 62.11 -8.86
N PHE A 618 -26.75 61.85 -10.15
CA PHE A 618 -26.70 62.80 -11.27
C PHE A 618 -25.40 63.60 -11.53
N SER A 619 -24.27 63.34 -10.86
CA SER A 619 -22.99 63.96 -11.26
C SER A 619 -22.37 63.30 -12.51
N LEU A 620 -21.91 64.12 -13.47
CA LEU A 620 -21.10 63.69 -14.60
C LEU A 620 -19.63 63.44 -14.18
N ASP A 621 -19.18 64.14 -13.14
CA ASP A 621 -17.89 63.94 -12.49
C ASP A 621 -18.02 62.88 -11.39
N LYS A 622 -17.57 61.65 -11.70
CA LYS A 622 -17.44 60.56 -10.74
C LYS A 622 -15.97 60.30 -10.46
N SER A 623 -15.55 60.37 -9.20
CA SER A 623 -14.21 59.97 -8.81
C SER A 623 -14.11 58.44 -8.83
N LYS A 624 -12.97 57.96 -9.32
CA LYS A 624 -12.64 56.53 -9.34
C LYS A 624 -11.36 56.34 -8.56
N THR A 625 -11.41 55.52 -7.54
CA THR A 625 -10.24 55.12 -6.77
C THR A 625 -9.96 53.66 -7.08
N GLU A 626 -8.75 53.38 -7.56
CA GLU A 626 -8.25 52.02 -7.77
C GLU A 626 -7.39 51.65 -6.56
N SER A 627 -7.70 50.53 -5.92
CA SER A 627 -6.91 49.97 -4.83
C SER A 627 -6.66 48.48 -5.06
N THR A 628 -5.58 47.96 -4.48
CA THR A 628 -5.23 46.54 -4.53
C THR A 628 -5.62 45.85 -3.22
N GLU A 629 -6.33 44.74 -3.31
CA GLU A 629 -6.73 43.91 -2.17
C GLU A 629 -6.21 42.48 -2.35
N GLY A 630 -5.82 41.82 -1.25
CA GLY A 630 -5.39 40.44 -1.26
C GLY A 630 -6.56 39.51 -0.92
N ARG A 631 -6.95 38.64 -1.84
CA ARG A 631 -7.99 37.61 -1.61
C ARG A 631 -7.36 36.23 -1.71
N ASP A 632 -7.80 35.30 -0.88
CA ASP A 632 -7.43 33.89 -1.04
C ASP A 632 -7.84 33.39 -2.43
N LEU A 633 -7.08 32.45 -2.99
CA LEU A 633 -7.36 31.93 -4.33
C LEU A 633 -8.76 31.29 -4.39
N LEU A 634 -9.11 30.56 -3.32
CA LEU A 634 -10.46 30.18 -2.91
C LEU A 634 -10.53 30.33 -1.39
N THR A 635 -11.61 30.90 -0.87
CA THR A 635 -11.90 30.97 0.56
C THR A 635 -12.33 29.60 1.10
N ALA A 636 -12.31 29.42 2.42
CA ALA A 636 -12.78 28.20 3.06
C ALA A 636 -14.25 27.90 2.70
N ASN A 637 -15.11 28.93 2.71
CA ASN A 637 -16.52 28.79 2.32
C ASN A 637 -16.67 28.34 0.86
N GLU A 638 -15.93 28.96 -0.07
CA GLU A 638 -15.95 28.53 -1.49
C GLU A 638 -15.47 27.09 -1.68
N LEU A 639 -14.57 26.60 -0.83
CA LEU A 639 -14.15 25.19 -0.84
C LEU A 639 -15.23 24.25 -0.27
N GLN A 640 -16.07 24.71 0.66
CA GLN A 640 -17.18 23.91 1.19
C GLN A 640 -18.41 23.92 0.26
N GLU A 641 -18.46 24.85 -0.70
CA GLU A 641 -19.53 25.02 -1.69
C GLU A 641 -19.17 24.44 -3.07
N LEU A 642 -18.13 23.60 -3.17
CA LEU A 642 -17.77 22.96 -4.43
C LEU A 642 -18.91 22.09 -4.98
N GLU A 643 -19.21 22.26 -6.26
CA GLU A 643 -20.24 21.50 -6.96
C GLU A 643 -19.80 20.05 -7.24
N GLU A 644 -20.75 19.19 -7.62
CA GLU A 644 -20.47 17.79 -7.94
C GLU A 644 -19.40 17.63 -9.03
N GLY A 645 -18.35 16.86 -8.73
CA GLY A 645 -17.21 16.64 -9.62
C GLY A 645 -16.17 17.76 -9.61
N ASP A 646 -16.45 18.90 -8.94
CA ASP A 646 -15.45 19.95 -8.78
C ASP A 646 -14.34 19.48 -7.84
N THR A 647 -13.10 19.81 -8.19
CA THR A 647 -11.92 19.41 -7.40
C THR A 647 -10.83 20.46 -7.51
N VAL A 648 -10.06 20.63 -6.42
CA VAL A 648 -8.90 21.51 -6.38
C VAL A 648 -7.65 20.68 -6.10
N VAL A 649 -6.69 20.72 -7.03
CA VAL A 649 -5.44 19.96 -6.92
C VAL A 649 -4.29 20.91 -6.63
N ARG A 650 -3.68 20.79 -5.46
CA ARG A 650 -2.45 21.49 -5.07
C ARG A 650 -1.23 20.63 -5.39
N ARG A 651 -0.22 21.24 -6.02
CA ARG A 651 0.94 20.54 -6.60
C ARG A 651 2.22 21.26 -6.24
N VAL A 652 2.98 20.71 -5.30
CA VAL A 652 4.16 21.40 -4.75
C VAL A 652 5.47 20.96 -5.43
N LEU A 653 5.58 19.68 -5.79
CA LEU A 653 6.85 19.10 -6.25
C LEU A 653 7.10 19.21 -7.76
N LEU A 654 6.10 19.61 -8.55
CA LEU A 654 6.26 19.74 -10.01
C LEU A 654 7.05 21.01 -10.37
N ARG A 655 8.29 20.83 -10.84
CA ARG A 655 9.21 21.95 -11.17
C ARG A 655 9.55 22.07 -12.65
N ARG A 656 9.19 21.07 -13.45
CA ARG A 656 9.46 21.01 -14.89
C ARG A 656 8.24 20.50 -15.66
N ASP A 657 8.09 20.97 -16.89
CA ASP A 657 7.10 20.42 -17.81
C ASP A 657 7.62 19.19 -18.56
N LYS A 658 6.79 18.60 -19.43
CA LYS A 658 7.18 17.43 -20.23
C LYS A 658 8.35 17.67 -21.19
N LYS A 659 8.71 18.93 -21.46
CA LYS A 659 9.86 19.32 -22.28
C LYS A 659 11.10 19.67 -21.44
N GLY A 660 11.05 19.46 -20.12
CA GLY A 660 12.13 19.76 -19.20
C GLY A 660 12.30 21.25 -18.87
N ARG A 661 11.39 22.12 -19.30
CA ARG A 661 11.48 23.57 -19.04
C ARG A 661 11.10 23.86 -17.59
N LYS A 662 11.83 24.77 -16.93
CA LYS A 662 11.51 25.20 -15.55
C LYS A 662 10.14 25.87 -15.53
N ILE A 663 9.30 25.51 -14.56
CA ILE A 663 7.95 26.06 -14.39
C ILE A 663 7.68 26.39 -12.92
N ARG A 664 6.72 27.29 -12.69
CA ARG A 664 6.01 27.40 -11.42
C ARG A 664 4.72 26.61 -11.54
N ALA A 665 4.55 25.56 -10.75
CA ALA A 665 3.31 24.80 -10.72
C ALA A 665 2.22 25.60 -10.00
N PHE A 666 1.12 25.83 -10.69
CA PHE A 666 -0.08 26.47 -10.14
C PHE A 666 -1.11 25.40 -9.79
N PRO A 667 -1.96 25.61 -8.76
CA PRO A 667 -3.04 24.68 -8.44
C PRO A 667 -4.00 24.49 -9.63
N ILE A 668 -4.60 23.32 -9.76
CA ILE A 668 -5.62 23.04 -10.78
C ILE A 668 -6.99 23.18 -10.13
N TYR A 669 -7.87 23.96 -10.75
CA TYR A 669 -9.29 23.97 -10.42
C TYR A 669 -10.07 23.30 -11.54
N ASN A 670 -10.64 22.13 -11.25
CA ASN A 670 -11.55 21.42 -12.13
C ASN A 670 -12.96 21.85 -11.78
N THR A 671 -13.60 22.58 -12.70
CA THR A 671 -14.96 23.10 -12.53
C THR A 671 -15.68 23.22 -13.88
N GLY A 672 -17.01 23.15 -13.85
CA GLY A 672 -17.90 23.15 -15.01
C GLY A 672 -17.55 22.05 -16.02
N LYS A 673 -17.24 22.43 -17.27
CA LYS A 673 -16.92 21.45 -18.33
C LYS A 673 -15.65 20.60 -18.11
N TYR A 674 -14.88 20.93 -17.07
CA TYR A 674 -13.65 20.22 -16.71
C TYR A 674 -13.77 19.49 -15.38
N SER A 675 -14.95 19.49 -14.76
CA SER A 675 -15.23 18.72 -13.55
C SER A 675 -14.96 17.24 -13.80
N MET A 676 -14.59 16.56 -12.73
CA MET A 676 -14.35 15.13 -12.74
C MET A 676 -15.66 14.40 -13.01
N LYS A 677 -15.63 13.42 -13.92
CA LYS A 677 -16.78 12.58 -14.20
C LYS A 677 -16.89 11.51 -13.12
N TYR A 678 -18.10 11.24 -12.65
CA TYR A 678 -18.36 10.11 -11.76
C TYR A 678 -18.20 8.80 -12.55
N ALA A 679 -17.47 7.83 -11.99
CA ALA A 679 -17.13 6.57 -12.66
C ALA A 679 -18.36 5.84 -13.23
N HIS A 680 -19.46 5.74 -12.48
CA HIS A 680 -20.69 5.08 -12.96
C HIS A 680 -21.26 5.67 -14.28
N THR A 681 -20.97 6.94 -14.61
CA THR A 681 -21.48 7.58 -15.83
C THR A 681 -20.74 7.16 -17.10
N TYR A 682 -19.49 6.70 -17.00
CA TYR A 682 -18.64 6.45 -18.16
C TYR A 682 -17.78 5.19 -18.10
N LEU A 683 -17.55 4.64 -16.91
CA LEU A 683 -16.83 3.38 -16.69
C LEU A 683 -17.76 2.21 -16.39
N SER A 684 -19.08 2.39 -16.29
CA SER A 684 -20.03 1.33 -15.88
C SER A 684 -19.98 0.05 -16.72
N SER A 685 -19.56 0.14 -17.98
CA SER A 685 -19.37 -1.04 -18.85
C SER A 685 -18.16 -1.90 -18.47
N GLU A 686 -17.15 -1.30 -17.84
CA GLU A 686 -15.90 -1.97 -17.42
C GLU A 686 -15.91 -2.20 -15.91
N PHE A 687 -16.23 -1.17 -15.12
CA PHE A 687 -16.35 -1.22 -13.68
C PHE A 687 -17.83 -1.23 -13.33
N ARG A 688 -18.42 -2.38 -13.00
CA ARG A 688 -19.87 -2.55 -12.82
C ARG A 688 -20.29 -2.02 -11.44
N PRO A 689 -20.84 -0.80 -11.33
CA PRO A 689 -21.23 -0.25 -10.03
C PRO A 689 -22.48 -0.97 -9.51
N GLY A 690 -22.60 -1.12 -8.19
CA GLY A 690 -23.79 -1.68 -7.54
C GLY A 690 -23.78 -3.20 -7.38
N ARG A 691 -22.73 -3.90 -7.81
CA ARG A 691 -22.49 -5.28 -7.40
C ARG A 691 -22.07 -5.35 -5.93
N SER A 692 -22.48 -6.42 -5.27
CA SER A 692 -22.04 -6.74 -3.92
C SER A 692 -20.96 -7.81 -3.95
N ILE A 693 -19.99 -7.71 -3.05
CA ILE A 693 -19.00 -8.76 -2.83
C ILE A 693 -19.64 -10.11 -2.46
N THR A 694 -20.82 -10.09 -1.84
CA THR A 694 -21.55 -11.30 -1.44
C THR A 694 -22.05 -12.15 -2.62
N GLU A 695 -22.11 -11.58 -3.82
CA GLU A 695 -22.53 -12.27 -5.05
C GLU A 695 -21.33 -12.94 -5.76
N GLU A 696 -20.10 -12.66 -5.31
CA GLU A 696 -18.87 -13.10 -5.98
C GLU A 696 -18.36 -14.41 -5.36
N GLU A 697 -17.98 -15.37 -6.21
CA GLU A 697 -17.33 -16.60 -5.75
C GLU A 697 -15.83 -16.34 -5.55
N ILE A 698 -15.36 -16.50 -4.30
CA ILE A 698 -13.99 -16.20 -3.89
C ILE A 698 -13.26 -17.49 -3.50
N SER A 699 -12.07 -17.71 -4.08
CA SER A 699 -11.19 -18.81 -3.69
C SER A 699 -10.84 -18.70 -2.21
N THR A 700 -11.07 -19.77 -1.45
CA THR A 700 -10.90 -19.78 0.02
C THR A 700 -9.99 -20.93 0.44
N PRO A 701 -8.65 -20.75 0.43
CA PRO A 701 -7.72 -21.84 0.68
C PRO A 701 -7.86 -22.47 2.07
N HIS A 702 -8.29 -21.71 3.07
CA HIS A 702 -8.46 -22.14 4.46
C HIS A 702 -9.84 -22.73 4.79
N ARG A 703 -10.71 -22.95 3.80
CA ARG A 703 -12.09 -23.42 4.02
C ARG A 703 -12.18 -24.67 4.91
N HIS A 704 -11.23 -25.58 4.75
CA HIS A 704 -11.18 -26.88 5.42
C HIS A 704 -10.22 -26.94 6.61
N VAL A 705 -9.64 -25.81 7.04
CA VAL A 705 -8.83 -25.79 8.26
C VAL A 705 -9.77 -25.96 9.47
N HIS A 706 -9.46 -26.87 10.38
CA HIS A 706 -10.15 -27.01 11.65
C HIS A 706 -9.31 -26.39 12.77
N PRO A 707 -9.84 -25.45 13.57
CA PRO A 707 -9.05 -24.81 14.63
C PRO A 707 -8.46 -25.78 15.65
N ALA A 708 -9.13 -26.92 15.91
CA ALA A 708 -8.61 -27.97 16.81
C ALA A 708 -7.25 -28.52 16.35
N ASP A 709 -7.02 -28.59 15.03
CA ASP A 709 -5.76 -29.09 14.46
C ASP A 709 -4.59 -28.11 14.68
N LEU A 710 -4.89 -26.84 14.98
CA LEU A 710 -3.90 -25.79 15.22
C LEU A 710 -3.40 -25.79 16.68
N VAL A 711 -4.03 -26.56 17.58
CA VAL A 711 -3.67 -26.61 18.99
C VAL A 711 -2.40 -27.44 19.19
N ILE A 712 -1.54 -26.96 20.09
CA ILE A 712 -0.32 -27.64 20.53
C ILE A 712 -0.55 -28.10 21.97
N ASP A 713 -0.15 -29.34 22.26
CA ASP A 713 -0.05 -29.82 23.62
C ASP A 713 1.24 -29.27 24.25
N PHE A 714 1.10 -28.50 25.33
CA PHE A 714 2.21 -27.90 26.05
C PHE A 714 2.65 -28.76 27.26
N GLN A 715 2.06 -29.94 27.49
CA GLN A 715 2.38 -30.82 28.61
C GLN A 715 3.59 -31.74 28.38
N THR A 716 3.89 -32.12 27.14
CA THR A 716 5.09 -32.92 26.83
C THR A 716 6.34 -32.03 26.90
N GLY A 717 7.02 -32.07 28.04
CA GLY A 717 8.13 -31.19 28.38
C GLY A 717 9.36 -31.29 27.46
N TYR A 718 10.19 -30.24 27.50
CA TYR A 718 11.53 -30.16 26.92
C TYR A 718 12.54 -31.17 27.53
N SER A 719 12.08 -32.09 28.38
CA SER A 719 12.88 -32.98 29.24
C SER A 719 13.55 -34.16 28.52
N ASN A 720 13.23 -34.48 27.27
CA ASN A 720 13.72 -35.71 26.62
C ASN A 720 14.78 -35.51 25.51
N LYS A 721 15.46 -34.36 25.44
CA LYS A 721 16.56 -34.15 24.46
C LYS A 721 17.96 -33.95 25.04
N ALA A 722 18.16 -34.25 26.33
CA ALA A 722 19.47 -34.22 26.96
C ALA A 722 19.98 -35.62 27.34
N GLN A 723 19.89 -36.59 26.43
CA GLN A 723 20.62 -37.86 26.51
C GLN A 723 20.50 -38.60 25.17
N THR A 724 21.40 -38.31 24.24
CA THR A 724 21.87 -39.21 23.16
C THR A 724 22.91 -38.43 22.35
N ASP A 725 24.07 -38.17 22.97
CA ASP A 725 25.31 -37.94 22.25
C ASP A 725 26.04 -39.29 22.21
N GLU A 726 25.86 -40.05 21.13
CA GLU A 726 26.88 -41.00 20.66
C GLU A 726 27.07 -40.83 19.14
N PRO A 727 28.31 -40.98 18.64
CA PRO A 727 28.69 -40.52 17.32
C PRO A 727 28.20 -41.49 16.24
N VAL A 728 27.61 -40.94 15.18
CA VAL A 728 27.26 -41.67 13.96
C VAL A 728 28.51 -41.80 13.10
N GLU A 729 29.04 -43.01 12.98
CA GLU A 729 29.99 -43.38 11.94
C GLU A 729 29.28 -43.51 10.58
N ASP A 730 29.99 -43.06 9.55
CA ASP A 730 29.62 -43.03 8.15
C ASP A 730 29.24 -44.42 7.59
N VAL A 731 28.12 -44.48 6.87
CA VAL A 731 27.95 -45.45 5.76
C VAL A 731 27.35 -44.73 4.56
N GLU A 732 28.21 -44.51 3.56
CA GLU A 732 27.85 -44.07 2.22
C GLU A 732 26.98 -45.11 1.48
N ASN A 733 26.03 -44.56 0.71
CA ASN A 733 25.54 -45.02 -0.59
C ASN A 733 25.02 -46.46 -0.75
N HIS A 734 23.72 -46.56 -1.05
CA HIS A 734 23.32 -46.77 -2.44
C HIS A 734 21.85 -46.36 -2.67
N SER A 735 21.67 -45.43 -3.61
CA SER A 735 20.40 -45.21 -4.29
C SER A 735 20.04 -46.43 -5.13
N GLN A 736 18.78 -46.87 -5.07
CA GLN A 736 17.99 -47.24 -6.25
C GLN A 736 16.53 -47.57 -5.89
N ASN A 737 15.64 -47.04 -6.73
CA ASN A 737 14.24 -47.38 -6.95
C ASN A 737 13.17 -46.65 -6.12
N GLY A 738 12.38 -45.85 -6.85
CA GLY A 738 11.17 -45.20 -6.42
C GLY A 738 9.94 -46.13 -6.39
N PRO A 739 8.73 -45.55 -6.35
CA PRO A 739 7.67 -45.88 -5.40
C PRO A 739 6.74 -47.01 -5.88
N PHE A 740 5.99 -47.59 -4.94
CA PHE A 740 5.10 -48.75 -5.02
C PHE A 740 5.75 -50.10 -4.71
N SER A 741 5.77 -50.44 -3.42
CA SER A 741 5.58 -51.83 -2.97
C SER A 741 4.81 -51.83 -1.66
N ASP A 742 3.70 -52.56 -1.67
CA ASP A 742 2.81 -52.82 -0.54
C ASP A 742 3.56 -53.38 0.67
N SER A 743 3.55 -52.66 1.79
CA SER A 743 3.69 -53.25 3.13
C SER A 743 3.32 -52.25 4.25
N GLU A 744 2.08 -51.80 4.30
CA GLU A 744 1.47 -51.33 5.56
C GLU A 744 0.70 -52.50 6.19
N GLN A 745 1.38 -53.31 6.99
CA GLN A 745 0.76 -54.18 7.98
C GLN A 745 1.69 -54.32 9.19
N SER A 746 1.43 -53.54 10.23
CA SER A 746 1.16 -54.02 11.60
C SER A 746 1.30 -52.88 12.63
N MET A 747 0.24 -52.12 12.86
CA MET A 747 -0.13 -51.63 14.19
C MET A 747 -1.66 -51.49 14.17
N GLU A 748 -2.35 -52.00 15.18
CA GLU A 748 -3.83 -52.04 15.31
C GLU A 748 -4.52 -53.34 14.82
N TRP A 749 -4.04 -54.50 15.30
CA TRP A 749 -4.66 -55.82 15.12
C TRP A 749 -6.15 -55.84 15.52
N TRP A 750 -6.50 -55.11 16.57
CA TRP A 750 -7.83 -55.05 17.15
C TRP A 750 -8.88 -54.40 16.24
N ARG A 751 -8.49 -53.59 15.24
CA ARG A 751 -9.46 -52.96 14.32
C ARG A 751 -10.23 -53.97 13.46
N LYS A 752 -9.64 -55.14 13.22
CA LYS A 752 -10.22 -56.20 12.38
C LYS A 752 -10.94 -57.29 13.20
N GLU A 753 -10.84 -57.24 14.52
CA GLU A 753 -11.56 -58.14 15.42
C GLU A 753 -13.04 -57.79 15.44
N LYS A 754 -13.87 -58.83 15.65
CA LYS A 754 -15.31 -58.69 15.85
C LYS A 754 -15.60 -58.40 17.31
N VAL A 755 -16.61 -57.57 17.60
CA VAL A 755 -17.00 -57.22 18.97
C VAL A 755 -17.27 -58.46 19.84
N GLY A 756 -17.88 -59.52 19.29
CA GLY A 756 -18.15 -60.76 20.01
C GLY A 756 -16.91 -61.62 20.33
N GLU A 757 -15.84 -61.47 19.54
CA GLU A 757 -14.56 -62.17 19.75
C GLU A 757 -13.62 -61.37 20.65
N PHE A 758 -13.75 -60.04 20.62
CA PHE A 758 -12.93 -59.10 21.38
C PHE A 758 -13.28 -59.06 22.88
N PHE A 759 -14.57 -59.16 23.23
CA PHE A 759 -15.03 -59.05 24.62
C PHE A 759 -15.37 -60.40 25.26
N ASP A 760 -15.22 -60.49 26.58
CA ASP A 760 -15.74 -61.63 27.33
C ASP A 760 -17.28 -61.68 27.33
N LYS A 761 -17.86 -62.86 27.62
CA LYS A 761 -19.33 -63.05 27.57
C LYS A 761 -20.10 -62.07 28.46
N SER A 762 -19.53 -61.65 29.59
CA SER A 762 -20.15 -60.67 30.49
C SER A 762 -20.19 -59.27 29.89
N THR A 763 -19.08 -58.80 29.31
CA THR A 763 -18.97 -57.47 28.71
C THR A 763 -19.75 -57.42 27.41
N PHE A 764 -19.72 -58.48 26.59
CA PHE A 764 -20.55 -58.59 25.40
C PHE A 764 -22.06 -58.56 25.74
N SER A 765 -22.49 -59.26 26.79
CA SER A 765 -23.88 -59.19 27.25
C SER A 765 -24.30 -57.79 27.70
N LEU A 766 -23.37 -57.01 28.29
CA LEU A 766 -23.62 -55.62 28.65
C LEU A 766 -23.76 -54.74 27.40
N ILE A 767 -22.87 -54.93 26.41
CA ILE A 767 -22.91 -54.22 25.11
C ILE A 767 -24.21 -54.52 24.38
N HIS A 768 -24.61 -55.78 24.28
CA HIS A 768 -25.86 -56.17 23.65
C HIS A 768 -27.09 -55.57 24.37
N GLN A 769 -27.10 -55.50 25.70
CA GLN A 769 -28.23 -54.95 26.44
C GLN A 769 -28.31 -53.41 26.43
N GLN A 770 -27.17 -52.73 26.41
CA GLN A 770 -27.11 -51.28 26.66
C GLN A 770 -26.69 -50.45 25.44
N ILE A 771 -26.07 -51.05 24.43
CA ILE A 771 -25.54 -50.34 23.25
C ILE A 771 -26.27 -50.77 21.97
N ALA A 772 -26.46 -52.07 21.75
CA ALA A 772 -27.12 -52.57 20.54
C ALA A 772 -28.52 -51.98 20.24
N PRO A 773 -29.39 -51.70 21.24
CA PRO A 773 -30.68 -51.06 20.99
C PRO A 773 -30.57 -49.63 20.41
N HIS A 774 -29.49 -48.91 20.71
CA HIS A 774 -29.23 -47.56 20.19
C HIS A 774 -28.71 -47.58 18.75
N LEU A 775 -28.12 -48.71 18.33
CA LEU A 775 -27.59 -48.92 16.99
C LEU A 775 -28.57 -49.69 16.09
N GLU A 776 -29.73 -50.08 16.62
CA GLU A 776 -30.71 -50.95 15.96
C GLU A 776 -30.11 -52.30 15.49
N HIS A 777 -29.05 -52.77 16.16
CA HIS A 777 -28.38 -54.03 15.87
C HIS A 777 -29.01 -55.19 16.66
N SER A 778 -29.21 -56.34 16.01
CA SER A 778 -29.50 -57.62 16.67
C SER A 778 -28.27 -58.21 17.37
N GLU A 779 -28.44 -59.25 18.20
CA GLU A 779 -27.32 -59.91 18.90
C GLU A 779 -26.29 -60.48 17.92
N GLU A 780 -26.74 -61.06 16.80
CA GLU A 780 -25.87 -61.61 15.75
C GLU A 780 -25.13 -60.49 15.00
N GLU A 781 -25.79 -59.38 14.71
CA GLU A 781 -25.16 -58.21 14.04
C GLU A 781 -24.14 -57.52 14.95
N MET A 782 -24.46 -57.37 16.25
CA MET A 782 -23.54 -56.83 17.24
C MET A 782 -22.35 -57.75 17.48
N ASN A 783 -22.54 -59.07 17.41
CA ASN A 783 -21.46 -60.03 17.52
C ASN A 783 -20.47 -59.92 16.35
N ASP A 784 -20.98 -59.67 15.14
CA ASP A 784 -20.19 -59.58 13.91
C ASP A 784 -19.70 -58.17 13.56
N GLU A 785 -20.07 -57.13 14.34
CA GLU A 785 -19.63 -55.75 14.12
C GLU A 785 -18.10 -55.62 14.27
N PRO A 786 -17.40 -54.98 13.33
CA PRO A 786 -15.97 -54.70 13.47
C PRO A 786 -15.71 -53.73 14.64
N MET A 787 -14.67 -53.98 15.43
CA MET A 787 -14.30 -53.15 16.58
C MET A 787 -14.05 -51.67 16.23
N GLU A 788 -13.55 -51.37 15.04
CA GLU A 788 -13.39 -50.00 14.55
C GLU A 788 -14.74 -49.26 14.38
N ALA A 789 -15.74 -49.94 13.81
CA ALA A 789 -17.08 -49.41 13.65
C ALA A 789 -17.77 -49.23 15.01
N PHE A 790 -17.64 -50.24 15.87
CA PHE A 790 -18.19 -50.19 17.23
C PHE A 790 -17.62 -49.04 18.06
N LEU A 791 -16.30 -48.78 17.99
CA LEU A 791 -15.67 -47.66 18.71
C LEU A 791 -16.14 -46.29 18.23
N TYR A 792 -16.35 -46.14 16.91
CA TYR A 792 -16.91 -44.93 16.34
C TYR A 792 -18.34 -44.70 16.86
N ASN A 793 -19.17 -45.73 16.81
CA ASN A 793 -20.55 -45.71 17.28
C ASN A 793 -20.64 -45.43 18.80
N LEU A 794 -19.79 -46.09 19.60
CA LEU A 794 -19.73 -45.89 21.04
C LEU A 794 -19.34 -44.44 21.40
N LYS A 795 -18.39 -43.84 20.67
CA LYS A 795 -17.99 -42.44 20.87
C LYS A 795 -19.13 -41.48 20.54
N LEU A 796 -19.84 -41.72 19.43
CA LEU A 796 -20.99 -40.92 19.04
C LEU A 796 -22.10 -40.95 20.10
N LEU A 797 -22.45 -42.15 20.60
CA LEU A 797 -23.43 -42.32 21.68
C LEU A 797 -22.98 -41.66 22.99
N GLY A 798 -21.68 -41.70 23.30
CA GLY A 798 -21.09 -41.03 24.46
C GLY A 798 -21.13 -39.50 24.38
N ASP A 799 -20.77 -38.93 23.22
CA ASP A 799 -20.74 -37.48 22.98
C ASP A 799 -22.16 -36.88 22.99
N HIS A 800 -23.16 -37.63 22.52
CA HIS A 800 -24.58 -37.24 22.56
C HIS A 800 -25.32 -37.59 23.87
N GLN A 801 -24.62 -38.18 24.86
CA GLN A 801 -25.20 -38.62 26.14
C GLN A 801 -26.38 -39.60 26.00
N GLU A 802 -26.42 -40.39 24.94
CA GLU A 802 -27.50 -41.35 24.67
C GLU A 802 -27.38 -42.63 25.50
N ILE A 803 -26.19 -42.89 26.05
CA ILE A 803 -25.88 -44.03 26.91
C ILE A 803 -25.38 -43.58 28.29
N ASN A 804 -25.57 -44.43 29.30
CA ASN A 804 -25.15 -44.14 30.66
C ASN A 804 -23.62 -43.94 30.76
N ARG A 805 -23.17 -42.82 31.34
CA ARG A 805 -21.74 -42.49 31.52
C ARG A 805 -20.93 -43.58 32.23
N GLN A 806 -21.53 -44.30 33.17
CA GLN A 806 -20.87 -45.43 33.86
C GLN A 806 -20.67 -46.62 32.92
N VAL A 807 -21.63 -46.89 32.04
CA VAL A 807 -21.56 -47.96 31.03
C VAL A 807 -20.51 -47.60 29.96
N TYR A 808 -20.54 -46.36 29.45
CA TYR A 808 -19.54 -45.86 28.50
C TYR A 808 -18.12 -45.94 29.07
N SER A 809 -17.92 -45.45 30.30
CA SER A 809 -16.61 -45.49 30.97
C SER A 809 -16.14 -46.93 31.24
N HIS A 810 -17.05 -47.83 31.60
CA HIS A 810 -16.72 -49.23 31.84
C HIS A 810 -16.28 -49.94 30.56
N ILE A 811 -17.03 -49.79 29.47
CA ILE A 811 -16.69 -50.40 28.18
C ILE A 811 -15.36 -49.84 27.66
N ARG A 812 -15.16 -48.51 27.73
CA ARG A 812 -13.90 -47.88 27.29
C ARG A 812 -12.70 -48.41 28.07
N LYS A 813 -12.83 -48.54 29.38
CA LYS A 813 -11.77 -49.08 30.24
C LYS A 813 -11.44 -50.55 29.93
N GLN A 814 -12.44 -51.37 29.55
CA GLN A 814 -12.18 -52.75 29.13
C GLN A 814 -11.44 -52.80 27.79
N ILE A 815 -11.76 -51.91 26.84
CA ILE A 815 -11.06 -51.82 25.56
C ILE A 815 -9.59 -51.45 25.78
N ASP A 816 -9.35 -50.37 26.51
CA ASP A 816 -7.98 -49.88 26.77
C ASP A 816 -7.15 -50.98 27.48
N LYS A 817 -7.75 -51.69 28.44
CA LYS A 817 -7.12 -52.81 29.15
C LYS A 817 -6.76 -53.99 28.23
N LEU A 818 -7.67 -54.40 27.33
CA LEU A 818 -7.45 -55.52 26.43
C LEU A 818 -6.39 -55.23 25.35
N ILE A 819 -6.30 -53.97 24.91
CA ILE A 819 -5.25 -53.50 24.01
C ILE A 819 -3.89 -53.54 24.74
N GLU A 820 -3.84 -53.01 25.97
CA GLU A 820 -2.62 -52.96 26.78
C GLU A 820 -2.09 -54.36 27.15
N GLU A 821 -2.98 -55.32 27.47
CA GLU A 821 -2.62 -56.72 27.79
C GLU A 821 -2.03 -57.50 26.60
N GLN A 822 -2.33 -57.12 25.35
CA GLN A 822 -1.76 -57.76 24.16
C GLN A 822 -0.57 -57.02 23.54
N GLU A 823 -0.40 -55.73 23.85
CA GLU A 823 0.72 -54.92 23.36
C GLU A 823 1.93 -54.89 24.33
N THR A 824 1.78 -55.44 25.54
CA THR A 824 2.93 -55.66 26.45
C THR A 824 3.65 -56.98 26.11
N PRO A 825 4.97 -56.96 25.80
CA PRO A 825 5.74 -58.18 25.62
C PRO A 825 5.82 -58.95 26.94
N VAL A 826 5.42 -60.22 26.94
CA VAL A 826 5.63 -61.11 28.09
C VAL A 826 7.14 -61.26 28.31
N GLU A 827 7.68 -60.67 29.37
CA GLU A 827 8.99 -61.06 29.92
C GLU A 827 8.90 -62.52 30.38
N GLN A 828 9.40 -63.44 29.56
CA GLN A 828 9.67 -64.81 29.99
C GLN A 828 11.03 -64.86 30.69
N GLY A 829 11.03 -65.41 31.90
CA GLY A 829 12.24 -65.73 32.66
C GLY A 829 13.02 -66.93 32.14
#